data_AF-A0A2W7IT96-F1
#
_entry.id   AF-A0A2W7IT96-F1
#
_cell.length_a   1.000
_cell.length_b   1.000
_cell.length_c   1.000
_cell.angle_alpha   90.00
_cell.angle_beta   90.00
_cell.angle_gamma   90.00
#
_symmetry.space_group_name_H-M   'P 1'
#
loop_
_entity.id
_entity.type
_entity.pdbx_description
1 polymer ?
#
loop_
_entity_poly.entity_id
_entity_poly.type
_entity_poly.pdbx_seq_one_letter_code
_entity_poly.pdbx_strand_id
1 'polypeptide(L)'
;MNLIGRTLKGLGRQREALTPARALFNRGNALRDARDWSGAADAYAAYLDLHPGDRAITIQRGHMVKEAGDPATALSLYRAAEAMLPEDPDIHIQIGHALKLLRRLPEAARAYRIAAELDPAAVDPWRELAMLQSLGVASPWRPKGAPDTPPGALLDISDLLSWIHTRRVPSGIQRVQLAIAGAALEGGMDAALVAMRAGAAGFVAVPALWFSRLQAVMRRGADAEDAEFRQIVEVMEAVLAGPLIAFTPGQILLTLGTAWWLPGYLDVIRAARTDAGLRHVALVHDVGPIVAPRDVSPGAGAQFARWFAGLALHADGLLVAGSGTAEDIAGLGGGGLPQVPIEVVPFDAAPHWPRPAETHPLLEQPGPFVLWVGSLETRKDHAFVFAAWKRLAERMGRATPRLVCVGRAAEGSATALGMLAADPALAARISVVQDADDALLVALLRRARFILYHSRHEGWGLPVTEALAAGKPVVIPDLPGLRDAARGLAETFRPGDAEGLVDLLHRLSGDDAALAASAARIAAAPPLRSWTEVAADILGAAQRLASQDASEAKVDILLAPGSRLTFGEDPNVIDFASLALASLVRDRKGWMVAEGWGVWARLGYARITLPIAPTLTAPQLHLELEAPSKDMVLTIRVDRDGASGAWCSIPITEAGPCFAAVAAPVGDGPLSVLLVSDRPDADQDERGIGVVALTVFADDAPLARIEAMERRVFRSAVLS
;
A
#
# COMPACT_ATOMS: atom_id res chain seq x y z
N MET A 1 68.03 -0.31 -3.60
CA MET A 1 69.30 -1.03 -3.41
C MET A 1 69.60 -1.06 -1.91
N ASN A 2 69.88 -2.26 -1.37
CA ASN A 2 70.15 -2.70 0.02
C ASN A 2 70.74 -1.64 0.98
N LEU A 3 70.27 -1.46 2.23
CA LEU A 3 70.22 -2.37 3.40
C LEU A 3 71.61 -2.77 3.98
N ILE A 4 71.81 -2.40 5.25
CA ILE A 4 72.72 -2.94 6.29
C ILE A 4 74.13 -2.35 6.42
N GLY A 5 74.30 -1.59 7.52
CA GLY A 5 75.56 -1.31 8.20
C GLY A 5 75.32 -0.95 9.67
N ARG A 6 75.16 -1.97 10.52
CA ARG A 6 75.12 -1.92 12.00
C ARG A 6 76.36 -1.16 12.53
N THR A 7 76.35 -0.48 13.68
CA THR A 7 76.45 -1.15 14.99
C THR A 7 76.05 -0.27 16.18
N LEU A 8 75.17 -0.87 16.98
CA LEU A 8 74.78 -0.64 18.37
C LEU A 8 75.84 -0.02 19.31
N LYS A 9 75.42 1.00 20.06
CA LYS A 9 75.81 1.23 21.48
C LYS A 9 74.73 2.05 22.20
N GLY A 10 74.16 1.47 23.26
CA GLY A 10 73.32 2.13 24.28
C GLY A 10 71.82 2.15 23.97
N LEU A 11 71.04 1.08 24.19
CA LEU A 11 70.47 0.72 25.50
C LEU A 11 69.99 1.92 26.32
N GLY A 12 68.77 2.35 26.00
CA GLY A 12 68.03 3.37 26.73
C GLY A 12 66.61 3.53 26.19
N ARG A 13 65.89 2.43 25.93
CA ARG A 13 64.43 2.49 25.82
C ARG A 13 63.90 2.91 27.20
N GLN A 14 63.75 4.21 27.43
CA GLN A 14 62.79 4.66 28.42
C GLN A 14 61.41 4.25 27.87
N ARG A 15 60.94 3.07 28.29
CA ARG A 15 59.52 2.83 28.40
C ARG A 15 59.03 3.91 29.34
N GLU A 16 58.40 4.96 28.83
CA GLU A 16 57.53 5.78 29.69
C GLU A 16 56.59 4.78 30.36
N ALA A 17 56.73 4.64 31.68
CA ALA A 17 55.91 3.73 32.45
C ALA A 17 54.47 4.20 32.27
N LEU A 18 53.66 3.41 31.56
CA LEU A 18 52.23 3.67 31.47
C LEU A 18 51.72 3.80 32.91
N THR A 19 50.93 4.85 33.18
CA THR A 19 50.27 4.98 34.48
C THR A 19 49.52 3.68 34.79
N PRO A 20 49.42 3.25 36.07
CA PRO A 20 48.73 2.00 36.42
C PRO A 20 47.35 1.87 35.78
N ALA A 21 46.59 2.97 35.75
CA ALA A 21 45.31 3.05 35.06
C ALA A 21 45.40 2.82 33.54
N ARG A 22 46.36 3.46 32.84
CA ARG A 22 46.53 3.26 31.39
C ARG A 22 46.94 1.84 31.05
N ALA A 23 47.75 1.19 31.90
CA ALA A 23 48.12 -0.20 31.74
C ALA A 23 46.91 -1.14 31.89
N LEU A 24 46.05 -0.90 32.89
CA LEU A 24 44.82 -1.67 33.11
C LEU A 24 43.81 -1.49 31.97
N PHE A 25 43.60 -0.25 31.51
CA PHE A 25 42.75 0.05 30.35
C PHE A 25 43.23 -0.67 29.08
N ASN A 26 44.53 -0.58 28.77
CA ASN A 26 45.09 -1.25 27.60
C ASN A 26 45.00 -2.77 27.70
N ARG A 27 45.18 -3.33 28.91
CA ARG A 27 44.99 -4.76 29.16
C ARG A 27 43.55 -5.19 28.93
N GLY A 28 42.57 -4.40 29.41
CA GLY A 28 41.15 -4.66 29.18
C GLY A 28 40.80 -4.69 27.69
N ASN A 29 41.30 -3.72 26.91
CA ASN A 29 41.11 -3.71 25.46
C ASN A 29 41.75 -4.92 24.78
N ALA A 30 42.98 -5.27 25.15
CA ALA A 30 43.68 -6.42 24.56
C ALA A 30 42.95 -7.75 24.85
N LEU A 31 42.42 -7.93 26.06
CA LEU A 31 41.64 -9.11 26.44
C LEU A 31 40.29 -9.16 25.74
N ARG A 32 39.60 -8.02 25.61
CA ARG A 32 38.38 -7.89 24.80
C ARG A 32 38.64 -8.30 23.35
N ASP A 33 39.69 -7.78 22.74
CA ASP A 33 40.02 -8.06 21.34
C ASP A 33 40.42 -9.54 21.14
N ALA A 34 40.95 -10.17 22.19
CA ALA A 34 41.21 -11.62 22.25
C ALA A 34 39.98 -12.48 22.63
N ARG A 35 38.82 -11.86 22.88
CA ARG A 35 37.57 -12.51 23.33
C ARG A 35 37.67 -13.21 24.70
N ASP A 36 38.63 -12.82 25.53
CA ASP A 36 38.66 -13.20 26.95
C ASP A 36 37.78 -12.23 27.74
N TRP A 37 36.48 -12.50 27.73
CA TRP A 37 35.47 -11.61 28.32
C TRP A 37 35.60 -11.46 29.83
N SER A 38 35.86 -12.56 30.55
CA SER A 38 36.05 -12.52 32.01
C SER A 38 37.31 -11.74 32.36
N GLY A 39 38.43 -12.03 31.70
CA GLY A 39 39.68 -11.31 31.93
C GLY A 39 39.59 -9.82 31.58
N ALA A 40 38.86 -9.47 30.53
CA ALA A 40 38.59 -8.09 30.17
C ALA A 40 37.73 -7.37 31.22
N ALA A 41 36.67 -8.02 31.72
CA ALA A 41 35.81 -7.48 32.77
C ALA A 41 36.60 -7.20 34.07
N ASP A 42 37.50 -8.10 34.47
CA ASP A 42 38.35 -7.94 35.65
C ASP A 42 39.35 -6.79 35.48
N ALA A 43 39.97 -6.68 34.30
CA ALA A 43 40.89 -5.59 33.98
C ALA A 43 40.18 -4.22 33.99
N TYR A 44 38.95 -4.15 33.48
CA TYR A 44 38.13 -2.94 33.56
C TYR A 44 37.63 -2.67 34.97
N ALA A 45 37.32 -3.67 35.79
CA ALA A 45 36.98 -3.48 37.20
C ALA A 45 38.13 -2.82 37.97
N ALA A 46 39.35 -3.36 37.83
CA ALA A 46 40.55 -2.78 38.44
C ALA A 46 40.85 -1.36 37.93
N TYR A 47 40.51 -1.05 36.67
CA TYR A 47 40.59 0.32 36.15
C TYR A 47 39.58 1.25 36.84
N LEU A 48 38.33 0.81 36.99
CA LEU A 48 37.25 1.58 37.61
C LEU A 48 37.48 1.81 39.11
N ASP A 49 38.23 0.94 39.80
CA ASP A 49 38.67 1.19 41.19
C ASP A 49 39.54 2.46 41.30
N LEU A 50 40.30 2.78 40.24
CA LEU A 50 41.10 4.00 40.15
C LEU A 50 40.31 5.18 39.56
N HIS A 51 39.30 4.89 38.74
CA HIS A 51 38.50 5.87 38.01
C HIS A 51 37.00 5.55 38.08
N PRO A 52 36.36 5.68 39.26
CA PRO A 52 34.99 5.22 39.47
C PRO A 52 33.93 5.99 38.67
N GLY A 53 34.27 7.17 38.15
CA GLY A 53 33.40 7.99 37.30
C GLY A 53 33.56 7.75 35.80
N ASP A 54 34.39 6.79 35.35
CA ASP A 54 34.55 6.51 33.92
C ASP A 54 33.35 5.70 33.40
N ARG A 55 32.41 6.44 32.84
CA ARG A 55 31.15 5.93 32.30
C ARG A 55 31.35 5.00 31.11
N ALA A 56 32.26 5.34 30.21
CA ALA A 56 32.54 4.53 29.02
C ALA A 56 33.07 3.16 29.44
N ILE A 57 33.95 3.11 30.44
CA ILE A 57 34.49 1.84 30.94
C ILE A 57 33.50 1.07 31.79
N THR A 58 32.59 1.75 32.49
CA THR A 58 31.48 1.10 33.19
C THR A 58 30.58 0.33 32.20
N ILE A 59 30.22 0.96 31.08
CA ILE A 59 29.43 0.33 30.01
C ILE A 59 30.23 -0.81 29.35
N GLN A 60 31.50 -0.59 29.02
CA GLN A 60 32.34 -1.61 28.39
C GLN A 60 32.54 -2.83 29.30
N ARG A 61 32.71 -2.63 30.62
CA ARG A 61 32.72 -3.73 31.59
C ARG A 61 31.39 -4.47 31.58
N GLY A 62 30.26 -3.74 31.55
CA GLY A 62 28.92 -4.34 31.39
C GLY A 62 28.81 -5.24 30.17
N HIS A 63 29.32 -4.79 29.01
CA HIS A 63 29.37 -5.61 27.79
C HIS A 63 30.19 -6.89 28.01
N MET A 64 31.38 -6.80 28.59
CA MET A 64 32.24 -7.97 28.84
C MET A 64 31.57 -8.97 29.78
N VAL A 65 30.94 -8.49 30.86
CA VAL A 65 30.23 -9.33 31.82
C VAL A 65 29.02 -10.03 31.18
N LYS A 66 28.29 -9.34 30.30
CA LYS A 66 27.18 -9.92 29.53
C LYS A 66 27.67 -11.04 28.61
N GLU A 67 28.73 -10.80 27.84
CA GLU A 67 29.31 -11.81 26.92
C GLU A 67 29.97 -12.98 27.67
N ALA A 68 30.42 -12.76 28.91
CA ALA A 68 30.88 -13.82 29.81
C ALA A 68 29.74 -14.69 30.38
N GLY A 69 28.47 -14.37 30.09
CA GLY A 69 27.31 -15.16 30.50
C GLY A 69 26.65 -14.72 31.81
N ASP A 70 26.97 -13.53 32.34
CA ASP A 70 26.36 -12.98 33.56
C ASP A 70 25.53 -11.72 33.27
N PRO A 71 24.32 -11.86 32.70
CA PRO A 71 23.46 -10.71 32.39
C PRO A 71 22.94 -9.97 33.63
N ALA A 72 22.96 -10.59 34.83
CA ALA A 72 22.49 -9.95 36.07
C ALA A 72 23.48 -8.89 36.57
N THR A 73 24.78 -9.24 36.58
CA THR A 73 25.83 -8.28 36.91
C THR A 73 25.95 -7.20 35.83
N ALA A 74 25.81 -7.57 34.55
CA ALA A 74 25.77 -6.60 33.45
C ALA A 74 24.63 -5.58 33.61
N LEU A 75 23.41 -6.03 33.94
CA LEU A 75 22.28 -5.15 34.20
C LEU A 75 22.57 -4.16 35.33
N SER A 76 23.21 -4.61 36.40
CA SER A 76 23.59 -3.73 37.52
C SER A 76 24.58 -2.65 37.09
N LEU A 77 25.54 -3.00 36.23
CA LEU A 77 26.49 -2.05 35.65
C LEU A 77 25.81 -1.05 34.70
N TYR A 78 24.87 -1.50 33.87
CA TYR A 78 24.12 -0.60 33.00
C TYR A 78 23.19 0.35 33.80
N ARG A 79 22.56 -0.11 34.88
CA ARG A 79 21.77 0.75 35.78
C ARG A 79 22.64 1.78 36.51
N ALA A 80 23.86 1.41 36.88
CA ALA A 80 24.83 2.38 37.40
C ALA A 80 25.21 3.42 36.33
N ALA A 81 25.37 3.00 35.07
CA ALA A 81 25.61 3.92 33.95
C ALA A 81 24.41 4.84 33.67
N GLU A 82 23.19 4.32 33.68
CA GLU A 82 21.93 5.07 33.52
C GLU A 82 21.79 6.17 34.58
N ALA A 83 22.14 5.89 35.83
CA ALA A 83 22.09 6.90 36.90
C ALA A 83 23.02 8.11 36.62
N MET A 84 24.06 7.94 35.79
CA MET A 84 25.00 8.99 35.40
C MET A 84 24.69 9.61 34.03
N LEU A 85 23.98 8.90 33.15
CA LEU A 85 23.64 9.28 31.78
C LEU A 85 22.20 8.84 31.45
N PRO A 86 21.17 9.41 32.10
CA PRO A 86 19.80 8.95 31.92
C PRO A 86 19.24 9.20 30.52
N GLU A 87 19.85 10.12 29.76
CA GLU A 87 19.43 10.51 28.41
C GLU A 87 20.21 9.78 27.29
N ASP A 88 21.09 8.84 27.63
CA ASP A 88 21.83 8.04 26.63
C ASP A 88 20.98 6.83 26.18
N PRO A 89 20.49 6.81 24.92
CA PRO A 89 19.61 5.76 24.41
C PRO A 89 20.29 4.37 24.39
N ASP A 90 21.61 4.31 24.16
CA ASP A 90 22.35 3.05 24.04
C ASP A 90 22.35 2.29 25.37
N ILE A 91 22.43 3.02 26.49
CA ILE A 91 22.35 2.41 27.83
C ILE A 91 21.00 1.71 28.02
N HIS A 92 19.90 2.36 27.62
CA HIS A 92 18.56 1.79 27.71
C HIS A 92 18.38 0.57 26.79
N ILE A 93 19.00 0.57 25.61
CA ILE A 93 19.06 -0.62 24.74
C ILE A 93 19.78 -1.77 25.46
N GLN A 94 20.95 -1.52 26.05
CA GLN A 94 21.71 -2.58 26.75
C GLN A 94 20.98 -3.09 28.00
N ILE A 95 20.30 -2.22 28.74
CA ILE A 95 19.38 -2.59 29.84
C ILE A 95 18.30 -3.54 29.31
N GLY A 96 17.67 -3.18 28.18
CA GLY A 96 16.66 -4.01 27.52
C GLY A 96 17.18 -5.40 27.15
N HIS A 97 18.34 -5.48 26.50
CA HIS A 97 18.98 -6.75 26.13
C HIS A 97 19.29 -7.63 27.35
N ALA A 98 19.86 -7.05 28.41
CA ALA A 98 20.15 -7.79 29.64
C ALA A 98 18.87 -8.32 30.30
N LEU A 99 17.81 -7.50 30.37
CA LEU A 99 16.51 -7.90 30.92
C LEU A 99 15.85 -9.01 30.08
N LYS A 100 16.01 -8.99 28.76
CA LYS A 100 15.51 -10.04 27.85
C LYS A 100 16.21 -11.38 28.10
N LEU A 101 17.54 -11.38 28.26
CA LEU A 101 18.32 -12.57 28.65
C LEU A 101 17.87 -13.12 30.01
N LEU A 102 17.52 -12.23 30.95
CA LEU A 102 16.97 -12.57 32.26
C LEU A 102 15.48 -12.95 32.25
N ARG A 103 14.83 -13.01 31.08
CA ARG A 103 13.38 -13.26 30.90
C ARG A 103 12.46 -12.24 31.60
N ARG A 104 12.96 -11.05 31.94
CA ARG A 104 12.20 -9.94 32.53
C ARG A 104 11.59 -9.06 31.44
N LEU A 105 10.75 -9.67 30.61
CA LEU A 105 10.31 -9.08 29.34
C LEU A 105 9.52 -7.76 29.49
N PRO A 106 8.60 -7.57 30.47
CA PRO A 106 7.91 -6.27 30.66
C PRO A 106 8.84 -5.12 31.02
N GLU A 107 9.94 -5.40 31.71
CA GLU A 107 10.96 -4.41 32.05
C GLU A 107 11.84 -4.11 30.85
N ALA A 108 12.20 -5.13 30.07
CA ALA A 108 12.91 -4.95 28.80
C ALA A 108 12.13 -4.02 27.87
N ALA A 109 10.81 -4.24 27.73
CA ALA A 109 9.93 -3.39 26.95
C ALA A 109 9.94 -1.92 27.41
N ARG A 110 10.00 -1.66 28.72
CA ARG A 110 10.10 -0.29 29.23
C ARG A 110 11.44 0.35 28.86
N ALA A 111 12.54 -0.39 28.97
CA ALA A 111 13.87 0.11 28.61
C ALA A 111 13.96 0.44 27.12
N TYR A 112 13.50 -0.45 26.24
CA TYR A 112 13.46 -0.15 24.81
C TYR A 112 12.53 1.01 24.48
N ARG A 113 11.42 1.20 25.20
CA ARG A 113 10.57 2.38 25.03
C ARG A 113 11.32 3.67 25.35
N ILE A 114 12.04 3.71 26.47
CA ILE A 114 12.86 4.86 26.83
C ILE A 114 13.92 5.11 25.76
N ALA A 115 14.60 4.06 25.28
CA ALA A 115 15.56 4.20 24.18
C ALA A 115 14.93 4.77 22.90
N ALA A 116 13.75 4.29 22.50
CA ALA A 116 13.02 4.80 21.34
C ALA A 116 12.47 6.22 21.55
N GLU A 117 12.28 6.67 22.79
CA GLU A 117 11.90 8.05 23.11
C GLU A 117 13.11 9.00 23.07
N LEU A 118 14.28 8.54 23.55
CA LEU A 118 15.52 9.32 23.59
C LEU A 118 16.18 9.43 22.22
N ASP A 119 16.26 8.32 21.49
CA ASP A 119 16.64 8.31 20.09
C ASP A 119 15.60 7.55 19.26
N PRO A 120 14.58 8.28 18.79
CA PRO A 120 13.59 7.72 17.88
C PRO A 120 14.17 7.18 16.56
N ALA A 121 15.41 7.54 16.18
CA ALA A 121 16.09 7.03 14.99
C ALA A 121 16.76 5.66 15.18
N ALA A 122 16.98 5.21 16.42
CA ALA A 122 17.61 3.93 16.70
C ALA A 122 16.64 2.78 16.40
N VAL A 123 17.03 1.84 15.52
CA VAL A 123 16.17 0.74 15.04
C VAL A 123 15.97 -0.34 16.09
N ASP A 124 17.05 -0.72 16.77
CA ASP A 124 17.05 -1.84 17.69
C ASP A 124 15.95 -1.71 18.77
N PRO A 125 15.72 -0.55 19.40
CA PRO A 125 14.57 -0.33 20.27
C PRO A 125 13.22 -0.68 19.66
N TRP A 126 12.95 -0.23 18.42
CA TRP A 126 11.68 -0.46 17.73
C TRP A 126 11.50 -1.92 17.37
N ARG A 127 12.55 -2.56 16.85
CA ARG A 127 12.56 -3.98 16.49
C ARG A 127 12.26 -4.84 17.72
N GLU A 128 12.91 -4.54 18.83
CA GLU A 128 12.74 -5.26 20.09
C GLU A 128 11.36 -5.00 20.73
N LEU A 129 10.86 -3.76 20.70
CA LEU A 129 9.50 -3.42 21.16
C LEU A 129 8.45 -4.19 20.37
N ALA A 130 8.54 -4.19 19.05
CA ALA A 130 7.62 -4.90 18.17
C ALA A 130 7.58 -6.40 18.47
N MET A 131 8.76 -7.01 18.65
CA MET A 131 8.86 -8.41 19.06
C MET A 131 8.17 -8.67 20.41
N LEU A 132 8.35 -7.79 21.39
CA LEU A 132 7.71 -7.95 22.70
C LEU A 132 6.19 -7.68 22.66
N GLN A 133 5.74 -6.79 21.78
CA GLN A 133 4.32 -6.50 21.54
C GLN A 133 3.61 -7.67 20.87
N SER A 134 4.24 -8.31 19.88
CA SER A 134 3.68 -9.49 19.21
C SER A 134 3.51 -10.68 20.16
N LEU A 135 4.32 -10.74 21.22
CA LEU A 135 4.19 -11.70 22.33
C LEU A 135 3.20 -11.26 23.43
N GLY A 136 2.53 -10.12 23.29
CA GLY A 136 1.58 -9.59 24.28
C GLY A 136 2.21 -9.07 25.57
N VAL A 137 3.54 -8.89 25.60
CA VAL A 137 4.29 -8.45 26.80
C VAL A 137 4.25 -6.93 26.98
N ALA A 138 4.13 -6.19 25.88
CA ALA A 138 4.24 -4.74 25.85
C ALA A 138 2.99 -4.08 25.25
N SER A 139 2.59 -2.95 25.83
CA SER A 139 1.52 -2.10 25.30
C SER A 139 1.94 -1.38 24.01
N PRO A 140 0.96 -0.91 23.20
CA PRO A 140 1.20 -0.05 22.05
C PRO A 140 2.19 1.06 22.30
N TRP A 141 3.07 1.27 21.33
CA TRP A 141 3.88 2.47 21.34
C TRP A 141 2.96 3.67 21.11
N ARG A 142 3.12 4.68 21.95
CA ARG A 142 2.58 6.03 21.76
C ARG A 142 3.73 7.02 21.98
N PRO A 143 3.90 8.01 21.10
CA PRO A 143 4.91 9.05 21.33
C PRO A 143 4.57 9.83 22.59
N LYS A 144 5.60 10.18 23.37
CA LYS A 144 5.47 11.08 24.51
C LYS A 144 5.00 12.46 24.03
N GLY A 145 3.92 12.98 24.61
CA GLY A 145 3.31 14.24 24.20
C GLY A 145 2.33 14.14 23.02
N ALA A 146 2.02 12.93 22.54
CA ALA A 146 0.83 12.74 21.72
C ALA A 146 -0.39 13.31 22.46
N PRO A 147 -1.26 14.10 21.80
CA PRO A 147 -2.41 14.71 22.45
C PRO A 147 -3.25 13.64 23.17
N ASP A 148 -3.77 14.00 24.35
CA ASP A 148 -4.64 13.13 25.13
C ASP A 148 -5.95 12.83 24.38
N THR A 149 -6.37 13.75 23.51
CA THR A 149 -7.47 13.55 22.57
C THR A 149 -7.00 12.79 21.32
N PRO A 150 -7.71 11.72 20.92
CA PRO A 150 -7.49 11.07 19.63
C PRO A 150 -7.62 12.08 18.49
N PRO A 151 -6.84 11.94 17.40
CA PRO A 151 -6.93 12.83 16.26
C PRO A 151 -8.29 12.67 15.56
N GLY A 152 -8.83 13.75 15.01
CA GLY A 152 -10.08 13.73 14.25
C GLY A 152 -10.01 12.85 12.99
N ALA A 153 -8.86 12.85 12.31
CA ALA A 153 -8.61 12.03 11.13
C ALA A 153 -7.46 11.02 11.30
N LEU A 154 -7.62 9.86 10.69
CA LEU A 154 -6.62 8.80 10.55
C LEU A 154 -6.34 8.62 9.06
N LEU A 155 -5.14 8.99 8.62
CA LEU A 155 -4.70 8.84 7.24
C LEU A 155 -4.13 7.44 7.06
N ASP A 156 -4.83 6.60 6.29
CA ASP A 156 -4.40 5.26 6.01
C ASP A 156 -3.39 5.21 4.86
N ILE A 157 -2.19 4.74 5.20
CA ILE A 157 -1.04 4.56 4.32
C ILE A 157 -0.62 3.09 4.19
N SER A 158 -1.56 2.15 4.40
CA SER A 158 -1.34 0.70 4.24
C SER A 158 -0.71 0.34 2.90
N ASP A 159 -1.18 0.98 1.84
CA ASP A 159 -0.66 0.79 0.49
C ASP A 159 0.81 1.20 0.37
N LEU A 160 1.17 2.38 0.89
CA LEU A 160 2.55 2.84 0.92
C LEU A 160 3.45 1.89 1.71
N LEU A 161 3.01 1.41 2.88
CA LEU A 161 3.83 0.49 3.69
C LEU A 161 4.00 -0.87 3.02
N SER A 162 3.02 -1.34 2.24
CA SER A 162 3.22 -2.54 1.44
C SER A 162 4.19 -2.32 0.28
N TRP A 163 4.10 -1.16 -0.38
CA TRP A 163 4.95 -0.81 -1.51
C TRP A 163 6.44 -0.87 -1.15
N ILE A 164 6.81 -0.33 0.01
CA ILE A 164 8.22 -0.18 0.41
C ILE A 164 8.94 -1.51 0.68
N HIS A 165 8.22 -2.61 0.93
CA HIS A 165 8.86 -3.94 1.04
C HIS A 165 9.47 -4.43 -0.27
N THR A 166 8.97 -3.92 -1.40
CA THR A 166 9.43 -4.38 -2.73
C THR A 166 10.10 -3.27 -3.53
N ARG A 167 9.83 -2.00 -3.21
CA ARG A 167 10.22 -0.86 -4.05
C ARG A 167 10.51 0.41 -3.24
N ARG A 168 11.64 1.06 -3.53
CA ARG A 168 11.94 2.42 -3.03
C ARG A 168 11.30 3.53 -3.86
N VAL A 169 11.30 3.41 -5.19
CA VAL A 169 10.74 4.45 -6.08
C VAL A 169 9.20 4.41 -5.99
N PRO A 170 8.54 5.49 -5.57
CA PRO A 170 7.08 5.51 -5.45
C PRO A 170 6.41 5.58 -6.83
N SER A 171 5.26 4.92 -7.01
CA SER A 171 4.39 5.21 -8.16
C SER A 171 3.63 6.53 -7.96
N GLY A 172 2.80 6.94 -8.92
CA GLY A 172 1.94 8.11 -8.77
C GLY A 172 1.08 8.05 -7.50
N ILE A 173 0.50 6.90 -7.17
CA ILE A 173 -0.36 6.71 -6.00
C ILE A 173 0.42 6.89 -4.69
N GLN A 174 1.63 6.31 -4.59
CA GLN A 174 2.46 6.52 -3.39
C GLN A 174 3.00 7.96 -3.32
N ARG A 175 3.25 8.63 -4.44
CA ARG A 175 3.63 10.05 -4.45
C ARG A 175 2.52 10.93 -3.89
N VAL A 176 1.25 10.66 -4.23
CA VAL A 176 0.08 11.36 -3.66
C VAL A 176 -0.04 11.10 -2.16
N GLN A 177 0.07 9.84 -1.72
CA GLN A 177 0.06 9.49 -0.29
C GLN A 177 1.15 10.24 0.48
N LEU A 178 2.40 10.18 -0.01
CA LEU A 178 3.53 10.87 0.58
C LEU A 178 3.30 12.38 0.67
N ALA A 179 2.68 12.98 -0.35
CA ALA A 179 2.45 14.42 -0.40
C ALA A 179 1.32 14.86 0.53
N ILE A 180 0.18 14.18 0.55
CA ILE A 180 -0.96 14.50 1.42
C ILE A 180 -0.59 14.27 2.88
N ALA A 181 -0.09 13.07 3.22
CA ALA A 181 0.26 12.73 4.59
C ALA A 181 1.41 13.59 5.12
N GLY A 182 2.43 13.86 4.29
CA GLY A 182 3.51 14.78 4.66
C GLY A 182 3.02 16.19 4.93
N ALA A 183 2.22 16.75 4.03
CA ALA A 183 1.71 18.11 4.18
C ALA A 183 0.73 18.26 5.36
N ALA A 184 -0.05 17.22 5.67
CA ALA A 184 -0.91 17.20 6.85
C ALA A 184 -0.11 17.23 8.17
N LEU A 185 0.95 16.42 8.25
CA LEU A 185 1.83 16.37 9.41
C LEU A 185 2.65 17.66 9.58
N GLU A 186 3.28 18.13 8.50
CA GLU A 186 4.07 19.37 8.50
C GLU A 186 3.21 20.61 8.78
N GLY A 187 1.96 20.60 8.30
CA GLY A 187 0.97 21.65 8.54
C GLY A 187 0.31 21.61 9.92
N GLY A 188 0.61 20.61 10.76
CA GLY A 188 0.02 20.47 12.09
C GLY A 188 -1.49 20.23 12.07
N MET A 189 -2.00 19.59 11.02
CA MET A 189 -3.43 19.27 10.91
C MET A 189 -3.83 18.20 11.93
N ASP A 190 -5.11 18.15 12.30
CA ASP A 190 -5.66 17.16 13.24
C ASP A 190 -5.76 15.76 12.60
N ALA A 191 -4.61 15.16 12.35
CA ALA A 191 -4.47 13.90 11.65
C ALA A 191 -3.33 13.05 12.21
N ALA A 192 -3.50 11.73 12.21
CA ALA A 192 -2.42 10.78 12.45
C ALA A 192 -2.34 9.73 11.35
N LEU A 193 -1.18 9.08 11.23
CA LEU A 193 -0.97 8.03 10.25
C LEU A 193 -1.33 6.66 10.83
N VAL A 194 -1.99 5.85 10.02
CA VAL A 194 -2.30 4.45 10.36
C VAL A 194 -1.99 3.54 9.17
N ALA A 195 -1.79 2.27 9.47
CA ALA A 195 -1.69 1.23 8.46
C ALA A 195 -2.29 -0.08 8.97
N MET A 196 -2.83 -0.86 8.06
CA MET A 196 -3.46 -2.14 8.35
C MET A 196 -2.40 -3.20 8.56
N ARG A 197 -2.53 -3.96 9.66
CA ARG A 197 -1.66 -5.10 9.92
C ARG A 197 -2.05 -6.27 9.00
N ALA A 198 -1.03 -6.95 8.46
CA ALA A 198 -1.21 -8.16 7.66
C ALA A 198 -2.10 -9.20 8.38
N GLY A 199 -2.89 -9.95 7.61
CA GLY A 199 -3.86 -10.92 8.15
C GLY A 199 -5.17 -10.30 8.66
N ALA A 200 -5.43 -9.04 8.32
CA ALA A 200 -6.68 -8.34 8.55
C ALA A 200 -7.13 -8.16 10.01
N ALA A 201 -6.17 -8.01 10.93
CA ALA A 201 -6.51 -7.94 12.35
C ALA A 201 -7.03 -6.56 12.80
N GLY A 202 -6.63 -5.48 12.11
CA GLY A 202 -6.91 -4.10 12.52
C GLY A 202 -5.85 -3.12 12.01
N PHE A 203 -5.89 -1.90 12.52
CA PHE A 203 -4.94 -0.84 12.19
C PHE A 203 -3.93 -0.61 13.30
N VAL A 204 -2.70 -0.24 12.95
CA VAL A 204 -1.66 0.22 13.88
C VAL A 204 -1.36 1.69 13.63
N ALA A 205 -0.90 2.40 14.66
CA ALA A 205 -0.44 3.77 14.51
C ALA A 205 0.95 3.79 13.88
N VAL A 206 1.15 4.62 12.86
CA VAL A 206 2.45 4.81 12.21
C VAL A 206 3.11 6.08 12.75
N PRO A 207 4.34 6.00 13.31
CA PRO A 207 5.02 7.18 13.84
C PRO A 207 5.34 8.21 12.73
N ALA A 208 4.91 9.46 12.93
CA ALA A 208 5.14 10.56 11.98
C ALA A 208 6.63 10.75 11.64
N LEU A 209 7.52 10.60 12.62
CA LEU A 209 8.97 10.70 12.40
C LEU A 209 9.46 9.72 11.32
N TRP A 210 9.09 8.45 11.43
CA TRP A 210 9.56 7.41 10.52
C TRP A 210 8.96 7.60 9.13
N PHE A 211 7.72 8.07 9.06
CA PHE A 211 7.13 8.49 7.79
C PHE A 211 7.91 9.66 7.15
N SER A 212 8.27 10.70 7.90
CA SER A 212 9.06 11.82 7.37
C SER A 212 10.44 11.37 6.88
N ARG A 213 11.10 10.43 7.60
CA ARG A 213 12.36 9.83 7.14
C ARG A 213 12.19 8.99 5.89
N LEU A 214 11.15 8.17 5.82
CA LEU A 214 10.79 7.40 4.63
C LEU A 214 10.60 8.32 3.42
N GLN A 215 9.81 9.38 3.59
CA GLN A 215 9.58 10.37 2.56
C GLN A 215 10.89 11.03 2.10
N ALA A 216 11.77 11.41 3.02
CA ALA A 216 13.05 12.04 2.70
C ALA A 216 14.03 11.10 1.98
N VAL A 217 14.10 9.81 2.36
CA VAL A 217 14.97 8.84 1.69
C VAL A 217 14.44 8.47 0.31
N MET A 218 13.12 8.34 0.13
CA MET A 218 12.50 8.04 -1.17
C MET A 218 12.70 9.18 -2.19
N ARG A 219 12.79 10.44 -1.75
CA ARG A 219 13.07 11.60 -2.63
C ARG A 219 14.53 11.69 -3.10
N ARG A 220 15.47 11.05 -2.41
CA ARG A 220 16.92 11.21 -2.64
C ARG A 220 17.55 10.12 -3.51
N GLY A 221 16.82 9.05 -3.84
CA GLY A 221 17.39 7.96 -4.63
C GLY A 221 16.42 6.83 -4.92
N ALA A 222 16.83 5.94 -5.82
CA ALA A 222 16.04 4.81 -6.31
C ALA A 222 16.50 3.44 -5.80
N ASP A 223 17.68 3.38 -5.15
CA ASP A 223 18.29 2.12 -4.72
C ASP A 223 17.55 1.51 -3.52
N ALA A 224 16.89 0.37 -3.72
CA ALA A 224 16.22 -0.37 -2.66
C ALA A 224 17.22 -1.01 -1.67
N GLU A 225 18.49 -1.13 -2.08
CA GLU A 225 19.57 -1.72 -1.29
C GLU A 225 20.33 -0.67 -0.46
N ASP A 226 19.82 0.57 -0.42
CA ASP A 226 20.32 1.63 0.44
C ASP A 226 20.13 1.28 1.92
N ALA A 227 21.21 1.46 2.69
CA ALA A 227 21.23 1.07 4.10
C ALA A 227 20.20 1.84 4.95
N GLU A 228 20.02 3.15 4.72
CA GLU A 228 19.03 3.95 5.44
C GLU A 228 17.61 3.54 5.04
N PHE A 229 17.36 3.25 3.75
CA PHE A 229 16.07 2.78 3.29
C PHE A 229 15.69 1.42 3.90
N ARG A 230 16.58 0.42 3.82
CA ARG A 230 16.32 -0.91 4.43
C ARG A 230 16.08 -0.80 5.93
N GLN A 231 16.88 0.03 6.60
CA GLN A 231 16.72 0.33 8.01
C GLN A 231 15.32 0.86 8.34
N ILE A 232 14.80 1.80 7.54
CA ILE A 232 13.44 2.35 7.71
C ILE A 232 12.38 1.27 7.45
N VAL A 233 12.54 0.45 6.41
CA VAL A 233 11.61 -0.65 6.10
C VAL A 233 11.52 -1.63 7.28
N GLU A 234 12.66 -2.05 7.85
CA GLU A 234 12.70 -2.94 9.01
C GLU A 234 11.99 -2.34 10.23
N VAL A 235 12.10 -1.01 10.46
CA VAL A 235 11.36 -0.34 11.52
C VAL A 235 9.87 -0.29 11.22
N MET A 236 9.46 -0.04 9.98
CA MET A 236 8.04 -0.04 9.61
C MET A 236 7.42 -1.43 9.76
N GLU A 237 8.15 -2.49 9.45
CA GLU A 237 7.74 -3.89 9.73
C GLU A 237 7.52 -4.13 11.21
N ALA A 238 8.45 -3.65 12.04
CA ALA A 238 8.33 -3.70 13.48
C ALA A 238 7.08 -2.93 13.97
N VAL A 239 6.85 -1.72 13.47
CA VAL A 239 5.64 -0.92 13.77
C VAL A 239 4.36 -1.66 13.38
N LEU A 240 4.33 -2.33 12.21
CA LEU A 240 3.19 -3.13 11.75
C LEU A 240 2.90 -4.36 12.61
N ALA A 241 3.93 -4.95 13.22
CA ALA A 241 3.76 -6.01 14.23
C ALA A 241 3.27 -5.49 15.59
N GLY A 242 3.19 -4.16 15.72
CA GLY A 242 2.65 -3.49 16.88
C GLY A 242 1.17 -3.79 17.12
N PRO A 243 0.65 -3.32 18.26
CA PRO A 243 -0.71 -3.57 18.66
C PRO A 243 -1.68 -2.60 18.00
N LEU A 244 -2.92 -3.08 17.93
CA LEU A 244 -3.99 -2.42 17.21
C LEU A 244 -4.45 -1.16 17.94
N ILE A 245 -4.79 -0.13 17.18
CA ILE A 245 -5.46 1.05 17.71
C ILE A 245 -6.92 0.74 17.98
N ALA A 246 -7.47 1.40 19.00
CA ALA A 246 -8.91 1.50 19.17
C ALA A 246 -9.40 2.76 18.46
N PHE A 247 -10.47 2.62 17.67
CA PHE A 247 -11.15 3.76 17.07
C PHE A 247 -12.03 4.45 18.10
N THR A 248 -12.29 5.74 17.87
CA THR A 248 -13.22 6.51 18.70
C THR A 248 -14.44 6.98 17.89
N PRO A 249 -15.62 7.16 18.53
CA PRO A 249 -16.83 7.56 17.82
C PRO A 249 -16.66 8.85 17.04
N GLY A 250 -17.09 8.83 15.77
CA GLY A 250 -17.01 9.97 14.86
C GLY A 250 -15.62 10.21 14.24
N GLN A 251 -14.60 9.46 14.63
CA GLN A 251 -13.27 9.55 14.03
C GLN A 251 -13.31 9.15 12.55
N ILE A 252 -12.55 9.86 11.72
CA ILE A 252 -12.54 9.63 10.27
C ILE A 252 -11.33 8.79 9.89
N LEU A 253 -11.54 7.62 9.30
CA LEU A 253 -10.52 6.90 8.55
C LEU A 253 -10.55 7.37 7.10
N LEU A 254 -9.44 7.95 6.64
CA LEU A 254 -9.25 8.42 5.26
C LEU A 254 -8.25 7.51 4.53
N THR A 255 -8.76 6.69 3.61
CA THR A 255 -7.94 5.79 2.78
C THR A 255 -7.26 6.58 1.67
N LEU A 256 -5.92 6.74 1.72
CA LEU A 256 -5.18 7.55 0.74
C LEU A 256 -4.65 6.75 -0.46
N GLY A 257 -4.37 5.45 -0.29
CA GLY A 257 -3.77 4.59 -1.30
C GLY A 257 -4.72 3.56 -1.91
N THR A 258 -4.18 2.52 -2.55
CA THR A 258 -4.98 1.40 -3.04
C THR A 258 -5.09 0.28 -2.02
N ALA A 259 -6.29 0.04 -1.50
CA ALA A 259 -6.56 -0.99 -0.50
C ALA A 259 -7.31 -2.22 -1.04
N TRP A 260 -7.57 -2.29 -2.34
CA TRP A 260 -8.43 -3.31 -2.95
C TRP A 260 -7.84 -4.72 -2.96
N TRP A 261 -6.51 -4.84 -2.88
CA TRP A 261 -5.79 -6.11 -2.83
C TRP A 261 -5.51 -6.56 -1.38
N LEU A 262 -5.81 -5.73 -0.37
CA LEU A 262 -5.58 -6.06 1.04
C LEU A 262 -6.69 -7.00 1.57
N PRO A 263 -6.34 -8.24 1.97
CA PRO A 263 -7.30 -9.17 2.54
C PRO A 263 -8.06 -8.61 3.74
N GLY A 264 -9.38 -8.81 3.80
CA GLY A 264 -10.22 -8.43 4.94
C GLY A 264 -10.26 -6.93 5.26
N TYR A 265 -9.73 -6.07 4.39
CA TYR A 265 -9.63 -4.63 4.60
C TYR A 265 -10.98 -3.98 4.94
N LEU A 266 -11.97 -4.19 4.09
CA LEU A 266 -13.32 -3.64 4.30
C LEU A 266 -14.08 -4.32 5.44
N ASP A 267 -13.73 -5.56 5.81
CA ASP A 267 -14.35 -6.25 6.96
C ASP A 267 -13.97 -5.57 8.28
N VAL A 268 -12.70 -5.23 8.44
CA VAL A 268 -12.19 -4.48 9.61
C VAL A 268 -12.86 -3.12 9.71
N ILE A 269 -12.97 -2.39 8.60
CA ILE A 269 -13.59 -1.07 8.59
C ILE A 269 -15.06 -1.17 8.93
N ARG A 270 -15.82 -2.08 8.31
CA ARG A 270 -17.24 -2.29 8.64
C ARG A 270 -17.45 -2.61 10.12
N ALA A 271 -16.59 -3.46 10.68
CA ALA A 271 -16.61 -3.75 12.11
C ALA A 271 -16.37 -2.49 12.95
N ALA A 272 -15.34 -1.71 12.64
CA ALA A 272 -15.04 -0.48 13.35
C ALA A 272 -16.17 0.57 13.25
N ARG A 273 -16.88 0.63 12.12
CA ARG A 273 -18.06 1.48 11.96
C ARG A 273 -19.17 1.08 12.93
N THR A 274 -19.50 -0.21 12.98
CA THR A 274 -20.57 -0.74 13.85
C THR A 274 -20.18 -0.68 15.34
N ASP A 275 -18.96 -1.11 15.66
CA ASP A 275 -18.52 -1.34 17.03
C ASP A 275 -18.00 -0.06 17.71
N ALA A 276 -17.47 0.89 16.94
CA ALA A 276 -16.82 2.10 17.45
C ALA A 276 -17.33 3.41 16.83
N GLY A 277 -18.32 3.39 15.94
CA GLY A 277 -18.85 4.60 15.31
C GLY A 277 -17.86 5.29 14.36
N LEU A 278 -16.92 4.53 13.79
CA LEU A 278 -15.95 5.05 12.81
C LEU A 278 -16.67 5.64 11.57
N ARG A 279 -16.12 6.72 11.02
CA ARG A 279 -16.47 7.24 9.68
C ARG A 279 -15.38 6.86 8.68
N HIS A 280 -15.76 6.49 7.47
CA HIS A 280 -14.83 6.03 6.44
C HIS A 280 -15.02 6.84 5.16
N VAL A 281 -13.97 7.53 4.74
CA VAL A 281 -13.89 8.22 3.46
C VAL A 281 -12.73 7.62 2.67
N ALA A 282 -12.93 7.34 1.39
CA ALA A 282 -11.89 6.74 0.56
C ALA A 282 -11.50 7.67 -0.60
N LEU A 283 -10.20 7.86 -0.80
CA LEU A 283 -9.66 8.48 -2.00
C LEU A 283 -9.57 7.43 -3.11
N VAL A 284 -10.44 7.56 -4.12
CA VAL A 284 -10.44 6.69 -5.30
C VAL A 284 -9.66 7.40 -6.41
N HIS A 285 -8.47 6.89 -6.71
CA HIS A 285 -7.56 7.49 -7.70
C HIS A 285 -8.13 7.40 -9.12
N ASP A 286 -8.66 6.23 -9.50
CA ASP A 286 -9.44 5.99 -10.71
C ASP A 286 -10.26 4.70 -10.58
N VAL A 287 -11.13 4.43 -11.56
CA VAL A 287 -11.85 3.16 -11.71
C VAL A 287 -11.45 2.44 -13.01
N GLY A 288 -10.24 2.73 -13.50
CA GLY A 288 -9.65 2.15 -14.70
C GLY A 288 -9.72 0.62 -14.77
N PRO A 289 -9.47 -0.12 -13.67
CA PRO A 289 -9.61 -1.58 -13.67
C PRO A 289 -11.02 -2.09 -14.08
N ILE A 290 -12.06 -1.28 -13.88
CA ILE A 290 -13.45 -1.62 -14.25
C ILE A 290 -13.75 -1.16 -15.68
N VAL A 291 -13.43 0.10 -16.00
CA VAL A 291 -13.85 0.74 -17.26
C VAL A 291 -12.92 0.43 -18.43
N ALA A 292 -11.67 0.03 -18.14
CA ALA A 292 -10.65 -0.34 -19.11
C ALA A 292 -10.01 -1.69 -18.74
N PRO A 293 -10.78 -2.79 -18.66
CA PRO A 293 -10.29 -4.08 -18.16
C PRO A 293 -9.20 -4.71 -19.06
N ARG A 294 -9.06 -4.23 -20.31
CA ARG A 294 -8.00 -4.65 -21.25
C ARG A 294 -6.63 -4.08 -20.90
N ASP A 295 -6.59 -3.03 -20.10
CA ASP A 295 -5.35 -2.33 -19.73
C ASP A 295 -4.78 -2.81 -18.38
N VAL A 296 -5.44 -3.77 -17.72
CA VAL A 296 -5.01 -4.37 -16.45
C VAL A 296 -4.77 -5.88 -16.59
N SER A 297 -4.02 -6.47 -15.66
CA SER A 297 -3.78 -7.92 -15.65
C SER A 297 -5.11 -8.70 -15.50
N PRO A 298 -5.22 -9.90 -16.08
CA PRO A 298 -6.44 -10.72 -15.98
C PRO A 298 -6.90 -10.92 -14.52
N GLY A 299 -8.20 -10.76 -14.27
CA GLY A 299 -8.80 -10.88 -12.92
C GLY A 299 -8.76 -9.60 -12.07
N ALA A 300 -7.80 -8.70 -12.30
CA ALA A 300 -7.66 -7.47 -11.50
C ALA A 300 -8.91 -6.58 -11.54
N GLY A 301 -9.57 -6.49 -12.70
CA GLY A 301 -10.82 -5.74 -12.84
C GLY A 301 -11.97 -6.28 -12.00
N ALA A 302 -12.10 -7.61 -11.89
CA ALA A 302 -13.12 -8.26 -11.08
C ALA A 302 -12.84 -8.10 -9.58
N GLN A 303 -11.57 -8.28 -9.16
CA GLN A 303 -11.15 -8.03 -7.78
C GLN A 303 -11.42 -6.59 -7.36
N PHE A 304 -11.05 -5.63 -8.22
CA PHE A 304 -11.31 -4.22 -7.99
C PHE A 304 -12.82 -3.93 -7.92
N ALA A 305 -13.62 -4.49 -8.84
CA ALA A 305 -15.07 -4.31 -8.83
C ALA A 305 -15.72 -4.81 -7.53
N ARG A 306 -15.26 -5.96 -7.00
CA ARG A 306 -15.70 -6.50 -5.69
C ARG A 306 -15.35 -5.55 -4.55
N TRP A 307 -14.12 -5.06 -4.51
CA TRP A 307 -13.72 -4.08 -3.51
C TRP A 307 -14.55 -2.80 -3.62
N PHE A 308 -14.74 -2.28 -4.82
CA PHE A 308 -15.50 -1.05 -5.06
C PHE A 308 -16.97 -1.21 -4.66
N ALA A 309 -17.59 -2.36 -4.98
CA ALA A 309 -18.94 -2.70 -4.55
C ALA A 309 -19.04 -2.75 -3.02
N GLY A 310 -18.06 -3.37 -2.36
CA GLY A 310 -17.97 -3.41 -0.90
C GLY A 310 -17.77 -2.03 -0.29
N LEU A 311 -16.97 -1.18 -0.92
CA LEU A 311 -16.72 0.20 -0.51
C LEU A 311 -18.01 1.02 -0.55
N ALA A 312 -18.76 0.92 -1.66
CA ALA A 312 -19.99 1.68 -1.87
C ALA A 312 -21.11 1.39 -0.84
N LEU A 313 -21.03 0.28 -0.12
CA LEU A 313 -22.00 -0.07 0.92
C LEU A 313 -21.77 0.60 2.28
N HIS A 314 -20.57 1.11 2.55
CA HIS A 314 -20.24 1.57 3.89
C HIS A 314 -19.38 2.84 3.95
N ALA A 315 -18.75 3.26 2.86
CA ALA A 315 -18.10 4.55 2.83
C ALA A 315 -19.13 5.66 3.06
N ASP A 316 -18.79 6.65 3.90
CA ASP A 316 -19.58 7.87 4.05
C ASP A 316 -19.42 8.79 2.84
N GLY A 317 -18.31 8.66 2.12
CA GLY A 317 -18.06 9.39 0.90
C GLY A 317 -16.80 8.95 0.17
N LEU A 318 -16.71 9.35 -1.10
CA LEU A 318 -15.55 9.16 -1.95
C LEU A 318 -14.93 10.52 -2.27
N LEU A 319 -13.61 10.58 -2.17
CA LEU A 319 -12.83 11.67 -2.74
C LEU A 319 -12.26 11.20 -4.07
N VAL A 320 -12.27 12.05 -5.07
CA VAL A 320 -11.64 11.79 -6.37
C VAL A 320 -10.85 13.01 -6.82
N ALA A 321 -9.81 12.80 -7.62
CA ALA A 321 -8.94 13.88 -8.06
C ALA A 321 -9.55 14.74 -9.18
N GLY A 322 -10.24 14.11 -10.14
CA GLY A 322 -10.78 14.76 -11.33
C GLY A 322 -12.26 14.47 -11.55
N SER A 323 -12.92 15.29 -12.36
CA SER A 323 -14.32 15.09 -12.72
C SER A 323 -14.52 13.84 -13.56
N GLY A 324 -13.51 13.45 -14.36
CA GLY A 324 -13.52 12.21 -15.14
C GLY A 324 -13.80 10.97 -14.29
N THR A 325 -13.09 10.83 -13.16
CA THR A 325 -13.31 9.70 -12.25
C THR A 325 -14.69 9.75 -11.60
N ALA A 326 -15.21 10.94 -11.27
CA ALA A 326 -16.56 11.09 -10.75
C ALA A 326 -17.62 10.65 -11.80
N GLU A 327 -17.44 11.04 -13.06
CA GLU A 327 -18.29 10.64 -14.19
C GLU A 327 -18.23 9.13 -14.43
N ASP A 328 -17.03 8.54 -14.41
CA ASP A 328 -16.84 7.10 -14.55
C ASP A 328 -17.57 6.34 -13.43
N ILE A 329 -17.42 6.77 -12.16
CA ILE A 329 -18.13 6.17 -11.03
C ILE A 329 -19.65 6.33 -11.18
N ALA A 330 -20.14 7.51 -11.57
CA ALA A 330 -21.56 7.73 -11.80
C ALA A 330 -22.11 6.80 -12.90
N GLY A 331 -21.32 6.54 -13.94
CA GLY A 331 -21.61 5.56 -14.99
C GLY A 331 -21.74 4.12 -14.48
N LEU A 332 -21.03 3.75 -13.40
CA LEU A 332 -21.16 2.44 -12.76
C LEU A 332 -22.47 2.32 -11.95
N GLY A 333 -23.05 3.43 -11.51
CA GLY A 333 -24.26 3.48 -10.67
C GLY A 333 -25.50 2.83 -11.30
N GLY A 334 -25.54 2.67 -12.63
CA GLY A 334 -26.59 1.91 -13.33
C GLY A 334 -26.64 0.42 -12.97
N GLY A 335 -25.60 -0.12 -12.32
CA GLY A 335 -25.49 -1.51 -11.89
C GLY A 335 -26.13 -1.85 -10.53
N GLY A 336 -26.94 -0.96 -9.95
CA GLY A 336 -27.63 -1.21 -8.68
C GLY A 336 -26.78 -0.97 -7.42
N LEU A 337 -25.65 -0.27 -7.54
CA LEU A 337 -24.87 0.18 -6.38
C LEU A 337 -25.59 1.30 -5.63
N PRO A 338 -25.44 1.39 -4.30
CA PRO A 338 -25.83 2.57 -3.55
C PRO A 338 -25.13 3.81 -4.10
N GLN A 339 -25.86 4.92 -4.14
CA GLN A 339 -25.25 6.22 -4.42
C GLN A 339 -24.39 6.61 -3.22
N VAL A 340 -23.10 6.80 -3.46
CA VAL A 340 -22.16 7.29 -2.45
C VAL A 340 -21.87 8.75 -2.76
N PRO A 341 -21.90 9.67 -1.77
CA PRO A 341 -21.49 11.05 -1.99
C PRO A 341 -20.06 11.12 -2.52
N ILE A 342 -19.84 11.88 -3.60
CA ILE A 342 -18.52 12.07 -4.21
C ILE A 342 -18.16 13.55 -4.13
N GLU A 343 -16.95 13.85 -3.69
CA GLU A 343 -16.37 15.18 -3.76
C GLU A 343 -15.08 15.18 -4.59
N VAL A 344 -14.96 16.11 -5.52
CA VAL A 344 -13.77 16.27 -6.37
C VAL A 344 -12.80 17.22 -5.69
N VAL A 345 -11.59 16.74 -5.39
CA VAL A 345 -10.50 17.55 -4.84
C VAL A 345 -9.27 17.43 -5.75
N PRO A 346 -9.02 18.43 -6.62
CA PRO A 346 -7.93 18.39 -7.61
C PRO A 346 -6.55 18.19 -6.99
N PHE A 347 -5.66 17.46 -7.68
CA PHE A 347 -4.24 17.35 -7.32
C PHE A 347 -3.37 18.36 -8.08
N ASP A 348 -3.87 19.59 -8.27
CA ASP A 348 -3.18 20.69 -8.95
C ASP A 348 -2.17 21.41 -8.03
N ALA A 349 -1.43 20.62 -7.23
CA ALA A 349 -0.37 21.11 -6.39
C ALA A 349 0.98 21.13 -7.12
N ALA A 350 1.78 22.16 -6.84
CA ALA A 350 3.17 22.21 -7.27
C ALA A 350 3.95 21.06 -6.60
N PRO A 351 4.73 20.28 -7.36
CA PRO A 351 5.56 19.23 -6.79
C PRO A 351 6.73 19.82 -6.01
N HIS A 352 7.23 19.05 -5.05
CA HIS A 352 8.47 19.37 -4.36
C HIS A 352 9.66 19.01 -5.26
N TRP A 353 10.28 20.00 -5.89
CA TRP A 353 11.41 19.78 -6.78
C TRP A 353 12.73 19.64 -5.99
N PRO A 354 13.46 18.52 -6.10
CA PRO A 354 14.84 18.49 -5.64
C PRO A 354 15.72 19.39 -6.53
N ARG A 355 16.98 19.59 -6.09
CA ARG A 355 17.98 20.24 -6.94
C ARG A 355 18.15 19.44 -8.23
N PRO A 356 18.00 20.05 -9.41
CA PRO A 356 18.16 19.34 -10.68
C PRO A 356 19.58 18.80 -10.84
N ALA A 357 19.71 17.63 -11.46
CA ALA A 357 20.99 17.09 -11.87
C ALA A 357 21.70 18.06 -12.85
N GLU A 358 22.97 18.33 -12.58
CA GLU A 358 23.81 19.20 -13.41
C GLU A 358 24.38 18.44 -14.61
N THR A 359 24.81 17.20 -14.40
CA THR A 359 25.46 16.33 -15.40
C THR A 359 24.75 14.99 -15.51
N HIS A 360 24.56 14.51 -16.74
CA HIS A 360 24.09 13.16 -17.05
C HIS A 360 24.30 12.91 -18.56
N PRO A 361 24.63 11.69 -19.02
CA PRO A 361 24.84 11.41 -20.44
C PRO A 361 23.68 11.81 -21.36
N LEU A 362 22.45 11.87 -20.85
CA LEU A 362 21.28 12.35 -21.61
C LEU A 362 21.19 13.87 -21.70
N LEU A 363 21.70 14.59 -20.70
CA LEU A 363 21.71 16.05 -20.63
C LEU A 363 22.84 16.65 -21.48
N GLU A 364 23.92 15.88 -21.67
CA GLU A 364 25.10 16.27 -22.45
C GLU A 364 24.92 16.05 -23.96
N GLN A 365 23.92 15.26 -24.35
CA GLN A 365 23.63 15.03 -25.77
C GLN A 365 23.07 16.30 -26.43
N PRO A 366 23.66 16.73 -27.56
CA PRO A 366 23.24 17.97 -28.22
C PRO A 366 21.88 17.84 -28.91
N GLY A 367 21.17 18.97 -29.00
CA GLY A 367 19.91 19.11 -29.74
C GLY A 367 18.65 19.05 -28.88
N PRO A 368 17.50 19.46 -29.43
CA PRO A 368 16.24 19.49 -28.70
C PRO A 368 15.69 18.08 -28.46
N PHE A 369 15.00 17.92 -27.34
CA PHE A 369 14.24 16.71 -27.05
C PHE A 369 12.86 17.04 -26.49
N VAL A 370 11.94 16.11 -26.69
CA VAL A 370 10.62 16.06 -26.07
C VAL A 370 10.69 15.01 -24.97
N LEU A 371 10.11 15.32 -23.82
CA LEU A 371 10.11 14.41 -22.68
C LEU A 371 8.74 13.75 -22.54
N TRP A 372 8.77 12.46 -22.27
CA TRP A 372 7.65 11.67 -21.80
C TRP A 372 7.99 11.09 -20.43
N VAL A 373 7.04 11.15 -19.50
CA VAL A 373 7.23 10.62 -18.14
C VAL A 373 6.10 9.63 -17.82
N GLY A 374 6.45 8.37 -17.56
CA GLY A 374 5.51 7.32 -17.18
C GLY A 374 6.04 5.93 -17.53
N SER A 375 5.65 4.92 -16.73
CA SER A 375 5.99 3.52 -17.00
C SER A 375 5.54 3.07 -18.39
N LEU A 376 6.34 2.23 -19.03
CA LEU A 376 5.99 1.59 -20.30
C LEU A 376 5.02 0.45 -20.02
N GLU A 377 3.73 0.77 -20.09
CA GLU A 377 2.63 -0.16 -19.83
C GLU A 377 1.51 -0.03 -20.88
N THR A 378 0.62 -1.02 -20.94
CA THR A 378 -0.50 -1.10 -21.88
C THR A 378 -1.33 0.19 -21.91
N ARG A 379 -1.70 0.70 -20.73
CA ARG A 379 -2.52 1.91 -20.56
C ARG A 379 -1.89 3.18 -21.13
N LYS A 380 -0.57 3.31 -21.07
CA LYS A 380 0.17 4.50 -21.57
C LYS A 380 0.39 4.46 -23.08
N ASP A 381 0.25 3.28 -23.69
CA ASP A 381 0.27 3.06 -25.13
C ASP A 381 1.49 3.69 -25.85
N HIS A 382 2.68 3.32 -25.38
CA HIS A 382 3.93 3.79 -25.99
C HIS A 382 4.06 3.37 -27.46
N ALA A 383 3.42 2.25 -27.85
CA ALA A 383 3.41 1.79 -29.24
C ALA A 383 2.70 2.77 -30.17
N PHE A 384 1.54 3.30 -29.76
CA PHE A 384 0.84 4.36 -30.50
C PHE A 384 1.73 5.59 -30.72
N VAL A 385 2.45 6.01 -29.68
CA VAL A 385 3.32 7.19 -29.77
C VAL A 385 4.60 6.92 -30.54
N PHE A 386 5.20 5.75 -30.44
CA PHE A 386 6.38 5.41 -31.24
C PHE A 386 6.03 5.34 -32.73
N ALA A 387 4.82 4.88 -33.07
CA ALA A 387 4.30 4.93 -34.43
C ALA A 387 4.12 6.37 -34.90
N ALA A 388 3.53 7.25 -34.09
CA ALA A 388 3.44 8.68 -34.40
C ALA A 388 4.83 9.33 -34.55
N TRP A 389 5.79 8.96 -33.69
CA TRP A 389 7.16 9.49 -33.73
C TRP A 389 7.92 9.08 -34.99
N LYS A 390 7.72 7.84 -35.46
CA LYS A 390 8.26 7.36 -36.73
C LYS A 390 7.75 8.22 -37.89
N ARG A 391 6.45 8.50 -37.92
CA ARG A 391 5.82 9.34 -38.95
C ARG A 391 6.25 10.79 -38.88
N LEU A 392 6.45 11.32 -37.67
CA LEU A 392 7.07 12.62 -37.46
C LEU A 392 8.49 12.65 -38.03
N ALA A 393 9.27 11.59 -37.79
CA ALA A 393 10.64 11.47 -38.29
C ALA A 393 10.71 11.43 -39.83
N GLU A 394 9.74 10.79 -40.48
CA GLU A 394 9.58 10.80 -41.94
C GLU A 394 9.28 12.20 -42.47
N ARG A 395 8.46 13.00 -41.76
CA ARG A 395 8.13 14.38 -42.17
C ARG A 395 9.27 15.38 -41.94
N MET A 396 9.97 15.28 -40.80
CA MET A 396 10.95 16.29 -40.37
C MET A 396 12.42 15.90 -40.65
N GLY A 397 12.70 14.64 -40.97
CA GLY A 397 14.05 14.16 -41.24
C GLY A 397 15.02 14.47 -40.08
N ARG A 398 16.14 15.13 -40.37
CA ARG A 398 17.16 15.49 -39.35
C ARG A 398 16.65 16.45 -38.29
N ALA A 399 15.66 17.30 -38.61
CA ALA A 399 15.11 18.29 -37.68
C ALA A 399 14.22 17.68 -36.57
N THR A 400 13.88 16.39 -36.67
CA THR A 400 13.06 15.70 -35.65
C THR A 400 13.75 15.71 -34.29
N PRO A 401 13.10 16.22 -33.22
CA PRO A 401 13.67 16.16 -31.88
C PRO A 401 13.76 14.71 -31.40
N ARG A 402 14.65 14.48 -30.44
CA ARG A 402 14.69 13.19 -29.73
C ARG A 402 13.46 13.05 -28.84
N LEU A 403 12.94 11.84 -28.70
CA LEU A 403 11.98 11.50 -27.64
C LEU A 403 12.75 10.87 -26.48
N VAL A 404 12.65 11.44 -25.29
CA VAL A 404 13.20 10.86 -24.07
C VAL A 404 12.03 10.34 -23.25
N CYS A 405 11.93 9.03 -23.06
CA CYS A 405 10.91 8.38 -22.25
C CYS A 405 11.52 7.99 -20.90
N VAL A 406 11.03 8.59 -19.82
CA VAL A 406 11.43 8.25 -18.45
C VAL A 406 10.37 7.35 -17.83
N GLY A 407 10.73 6.12 -17.54
CA GLY A 407 9.84 5.13 -16.94
C GLY A 407 10.36 3.70 -17.08
N ARG A 408 9.99 2.84 -16.14
CA ARG A 408 10.35 1.42 -16.19
C ARG A 408 9.54 0.68 -17.24
N ALA A 409 10.13 -0.36 -17.82
CA ALA A 409 9.37 -1.35 -18.56
C ALA A 409 8.44 -2.11 -17.59
N ALA A 410 7.15 -2.15 -17.91
CA ALA A 410 6.14 -2.90 -17.18
C ALA A 410 5.42 -3.89 -18.12
N GLU A 411 4.38 -4.55 -17.59
CA GLU A 411 3.50 -5.42 -18.39
C GLU A 411 2.89 -4.62 -19.56
N GLY A 412 2.96 -5.18 -20.77
CA GLY A 412 2.51 -4.50 -22.00
C GLY A 412 3.60 -3.71 -22.74
N SER A 413 4.83 -3.63 -22.23
CA SER A 413 5.93 -2.89 -22.89
C SER A 413 6.47 -3.56 -24.17
N ALA A 414 6.21 -4.87 -24.36
CA ALA A 414 6.81 -5.70 -25.40
C ALA A 414 6.61 -5.16 -26.82
N THR A 415 5.42 -4.66 -27.16
CA THR A 415 5.14 -4.10 -28.48
C THR A 415 5.98 -2.86 -28.75
N ALA A 416 6.03 -1.91 -27.81
CA ALA A 416 6.77 -0.67 -27.97
C ALA A 416 8.28 -0.92 -28.05
N LEU A 417 8.82 -1.78 -27.17
CA LEU A 417 10.23 -2.15 -27.20
C LEU A 417 10.60 -2.94 -28.47
N GLY A 418 9.70 -3.80 -28.95
CA GLY A 418 9.86 -4.52 -30.21
C GLY A 418 9.97 -3.60 -31.42
N MET A 419 9.24 -2.48 -31.43
CA MET A 419 9.38 -1.46 -32.48
C MET A 419 10.78 -0.83 -32.50
N LEU A 420 11.37 -0.54 -31.34
CA LEU A 420 12.74 -0.01 -31.25
C LEU A 420 13.77 -1.05 -31.68
N ALA A 421 13.58 -2.32 -31.30
CA ALA A 421 14.48 -3.40 -31.69
C ALA A 421 14.45 -3.67 -33.20
N ALA A 422 13.28 -3.54 -33.83
CA ALA A 422 13.09 -3.80 -35.25
C ALA A 422 13.49 -2.63 -36.16
N ASP A 423 13.57 -1.40 -35.64
CA ASP A 423 13.82 -0.19 -36.43
C ASP A 423 14.99 0.65 -35.83
N PRO A 424 16.23 0.44 -36.30
CA PRO A 424 17.39 1.18 -35.82
C PRO A 424 17.31 2.70 -36.05
N ALA A 425 16.59 3.15 -37.08
CA ALA A 425 16.41 4.56 -37.37
C ALA A 425 15.49 5.22 -36.33
N LEU A 426 14.45 4.51 -35.91
CA LEU A 426 13.58 4.92 -34.80
C LEU A 426 14.31 4.88 -33.45
N ALA A 427 15.08 3.81 -33.20
CA ALA A 427 15.87 3.66 -31.96
C ALA A 427 16.91 4.78 -31.79
N ALA A 428 17.48 5.29 -32.89
CA ALA A 428 18.39 6.44 -32.84
C ALA A 428 17.70 7.76 -32.39
N ARG A 429 16.37 7.82 -32.41
CA ARG A 429 15.57 9.01 -32.05
C ARG A 429 14.90 8.90 -30.70
N ILE A 430 14.76 7.70 -30.14
CA ILE A 430 14.02 7.44 -28.90
C ILE A 430 14.97 6.88 -27.84
N SER A 431 15.05 7.55 -26.69
CA SER A 431 15.83 7.12 -25.53
C SER A 431 14.88 6.71 -24.41
N VAL A 432 14.89 5.43 -24.03
CA VAL A 432 14.14 4.93 -22.86
C VAL A 432 15.08 4.91 -21.65
N VAL A 433 14.66 5.59 -20.59
CA VAL A 433 15.43 5.81 -19.36
C VAL A 433 14.68 5.15 -18.22
N GLN A 434 15.29 4.11 -17.67
CA GLN A 434 14.77 3.43 -16.49
C GLN A 434 15.46 4.00 -15.25
N ASP A 435 14.75 3.97 -14.12
CA ASP A 435 15.31 4.32 -12.80
C ASP A 435 15.91 5.72 -12.69
N ALA A 436 15.36 6.69 -13.43
CA ALA A 436 15.73 8.10 -13.24
C ALA A 436 15.32 8.56 -11.83
N ASP A 437 16.27 9.10 -11.08
CA ASP A 437 15.96 9.79 -9.83
C ASP A 437 15.23 11.12 -10.08
N ASP A 438 14.63 11.66 -9.03
CA ASP A 438 13.86 12.91 -9.14
C ASP A 438 14.75 14.07 -9.64
N ALA A 439 16.04 14.10 -9.28
CA ALA A 439 16.98 15.15 -9.70
C ALA A 439 17.19 15.15 -11.22
N LEU A 440 17.39 13.98 -11.83
CA LEU A 440 17.47 13.81 -13.27
C LEU A 440 16.13 14.11 -13.94
N LEU A 441 15.02 13.66 -13.37
CA LEU A 441 13.68 13.94 -13.91
C LEU A 441 13.40 15.45 -13.97
N VAL A 442 13.69 16.21 -12.90
CA VAL A 442 13.55 17.68 -12.92
C VAL A 442 14.44 18.31 -13.99
N ALA A 443 15.69 17.84 -14.09
CA ALA A 443 16.65 18.34 -15.06
C ALA A 443 16.17 18.12 -16.51
N LEU A 444 15.61 16.95 -16.81
CA LEU A 444 15.02 16.63 -18.11
C LEU A 444 13.77 17.48 -18.36
N LEU A 445 12.87 17.55 -17.40
CA LEU A 445 11.62 18.32 -17.50
C LEU A 445 11.89 19.80 -17.82
N ARG A 446 12.83 20.43 -17.10
CA ARG A 446 13.18 21.84 -17.31
C ARG A 446 13.90 22.10 -18.63
N ARG A 447 14.60 21.12 -19.20
CA ARG A 447 15.34 21.27 -20.47
C ARG A 447 14.55 20.80 -21.69
N ALA A 448 13.51 20.01 -21.50
CA ALA A 448 12.64 19.54 -22.59
C ALA A 448 12.04 20.74 -23.34
N ARG A 449 11.88 20.56 -24.66
CA ARG A 449 11.24 21.56 -25.52
C ARG A 449 9.75 21.67 -25.17
N PHE A 450 9.08 20.53 -25.06
CA PHE A 450 7.74 20.37 -24.51
C PHE A 450 7.60 18.94 -23.96
N ILE A 451 6.50 18.69 -23.26
CA ILE A 451 6.19 17.39 -22.66
C ILE A 451 5.12 16.69 -23.49
N LEU A 452 5.28 15.40 -23.76
CA LEU A 452 4.23 14.56 -24.31
C LEU A 452 3.80 13.56 -23.23
N TYR A 453 2.51 13.52 -22.94
CA TYR A 453 1.95 12.55 -22.00
C TYR A 453 0.73 11.88 -22.63
N HIS A 454 0.80 10.56 -22.79
CA HIS A 454 -0.30 9.77 -23.31
C HIS A 454 -0.81 8.78 -22.26
N SER A 455 -2.12 8.56 -22.29
CA SER A 455 -2.79 7.50 -21.58
C SER A 455 -4.09 7.18 -22.30
N ARG A 456 -4.57 5.94 -22.20
CA ARG A 456 -5.92 5.55 -22.63
C ARG A 456 -6.97 5.85 -21.56
N HIS A 457 -6.55 5.87 -20.30
CA HIS A 457 -7.38 6.17 -19.14
C HIS A 457 -6.53 6.76 -18.02
N GLU A 458 -7.02 7.83 -17.37
CA GLU A 458 -6.35 8.46 -16.24
C GLU A 458 -7.35 9.08 -15.28
N GLY A 459 -7.14 8.86 -13.98
CA GLY A 459 -7.79 9.68 -12.95
C GLY A 459 -7.16 11.06 -12.80
N TRP A 460 -5.82 11.12 -12.65
CA TRP A 460 -5.07 12.37 -12.64
C TRP A 460 -3.66 12.22 -13.22
N GLY A 461 -3.32 13.05 -14.20
CA GLY A 461 -1.99 13.04 -14.81
C GLY A 461 -0.98 13.86 -14.00
N LEU A 462 -0.37 13.31 -12.94
CA LEU A 462 0.67 14.04 -12.17
C LEU A 462 1.79 14.63 -13.06
N PRO A 463 2.32 13.91 -14.07
CA PRO A 463 3.33 14.49 -14.96
C PRO A 463 2.84 15.68 -15.79
N VAL A 464 1.53 15.79 -16.02
CA VAL A 464 0.91 16.94 -16.68
C VAL A 464 0.94 18.15 -15.75
N THR A 465 0.52 18.00 -14.50
CA THR A 465 0.59 19.07 -13.49
C THR A 465 2.03 19.51 -13.23
N GLU A 466 2.97 18.56 -13.19
CA GLU A 466 4.41 18.79 -13.09
C GLU A 466 4.96 19.60 -14.27
N ALA A 467 4.53 19.29 -15.49
CA ALA A 467 4.90 20.05 -16.69
C ALA A 467 4.44 21.51 -16.58
N LEU A 468 3.20 21.75 -16.13
CA LEU A 468 2.70 23.10 -15.89
C LEU A 468 3.51 23.82 -14.81
N ALA A 469 3.85 23.13 -13.72
CA ALA A 469 4.68 23.68 -12.65
C ALA A 469 6.07 24.09 -13.15
N ALA A 470 6.60 23.40 -14.16
CA ALA A 470 7.86 23.72 -14.82
C ALA A 470 7.73 24.77 -15.95
N GLY A 471 6.53 25.30 -16.19
CA GLY A 471 6.25 26.25 -17.27
C GLY A 471 6.38 25.63 -18.66
N LYS A 472 6.18 24.31 -18.80
CA LYS A 472 6.40 23.58 -20.05
C LYS A 472 5.09 23.30 -20.77
N PRO A 473 5.00 23.65 -22.08
CA PRO A 473 3.93 23.17 -22.94
C PRO A 473 3.80 21.65 -22.85
N VAL A 474 2.57 21.15 -22.80
CA VAL A 474 2.27 19.73 -22.66
C VAL A 474 1.24 19.30 -23.70
N VAL A 475 1.52 18.18 -24.35
CA VAL A 475 0.65 17.52 -25.33
C VAL A 475 -0.01 16.32 -24.67
N ILE A 476 -1.35 16.25 -24.72
CA ILE A 476 -2.14 15.16 -24.12
C ILE A 476 -3.28 14.72 -25.04
N PRO A 477 -3.74 13.45 -24.95
CA PRO A 477 -5.04 13.09 -25.51
C PRO A 477 -6.15 13.82 -24.73
N ASP A 478 -7.23 14.14 -25.44
CA ASP A 478 -8.37 14.87 -24.89
C ASP A 478 -9.24 13.97 -23.99
N LEU A 479 -8.73 13.66 -22.78
CA LEU A 479 -9.37 12.84 -21.76
C LEU A 479 -9.72 13.68 -20.52
N PRO A 480 -10.87 13.48 -19.87
CA PRO A 480 -11.30 14.27 -18.71
C PRO A 480 -10.22 14.44 -17.62
N GLY A 481 -9.68 13.35 -17.08
CA GLY A 481 -8.66 13.42 -16.01
C GLY A 481 -7.35 14.09 -16.43
N LEU A 482 -7.02 14.12 -17.72
CA LEU A 482 -5.85 14.86 -18.23
C LEU A 482 -6.17 16.34 -18.47
N ARG A 483 -7.41 16.68 -18.89
CA ARG A 483 -7.85 18.07 -19.01
C ARG A 483 -7.84 18.76 -17.65
N ASP A 484 -8.31 18.07 -16.62
CA ASP A 484 -8.32 18.57 -15.25
C ASP A 484 -6.88 18.81 -14.75
N ALA A 485 -6.01 17.82 -14.91
CA ALA A 485 -4.59 17.93 -14.57
C ALA A 485 -3.85 19.04 -15.34
N ALA A 486 -4.29 19.29 -16.58
CA ALA A 486 -3.79 20.35 -17.44
C ALA A 486 -4.42 21.74 -17.16
N ARG A 487 -5.48 21.82 -16.34
CA ARG A 487 -6.23 23.07 -16.08
C ARG A 487 -6.65 23.79 -17.36
N GLY A 488 -6.92 23.04 -18.43
CA GLY A 488 -7.24 23.58 -19.76
C GLY A 488 -6.08 24.26 -20.51
N LEU A 489 -4.83 24.13 -20.06
CA LEU A 489 -3.66 24.80 -20.63
C LEU A 489 -2.87 23.94 -21.63
N ALA A 490 -3.16 22.63 -21.70
CA ALA A 490 -2.48 21.71 -22.60
C ALA A 490 -2.86 21.92 -24.07
N GLU A 491 -2.00 21.43 -24.95
CA GLU A 491 -2.34 21.19 -26.35
C GLU A 491 -2.95 19.79 -26.45
N THR A 492 -4.15 19.66 -27.00
CA THR A 492 -4.89 18.40 -27.01
C THR A 492 -5.04 17.82 -28.42
N PHE A 493 -5.11 16.50 -28.51
CA PHE A 493 -5.53 15.79 -29.72
C PHE A 493 -6.61 14.76 -29.36
N ARG A 494 -7.42 14.34 -30.34
CA ARG A 494 -8.50 13.39 -30.10
C ARG A 494 -7.91 12.01 -29.72
N PRO A 495 -8.42 11.31 -28.69
CA PRO A 495 -7.97 9.96 -28.36
C PRO A 495 -8.03 9.01 -29.58
N GLY A 496 -6.92 8.32 -29.86
CA GLY A 496 -6.77 7.43 -31.01
C GLY A 496 -6.47 8.12 -32.36
N ASP A 497 -6.41 9.45 -32.42
CA ASP A 497 -6.10 10.19 -33.65
C ASP A 497 -4.60 10.33 -33.88
N ALA A 498 -4.03 9.37 -34.62
CA ALA A 498 -2.61 9.37 -34.94
C ALA A 498 -2.20 10.56 -35.84
N GLU A 499 -3.03 10.98 -36.79
CA GLU A 499 -2.71 12.15 -37.64
C GLU A 499 -2.69 13.42 -36.80
N GLY A 500 -3.73 13.64 -35.99
CA GLY A 500 -3.83 14.82 -35.12
C GLY A 500 -2.65 14.93 -34.17
N LEU A 501 -2.17 13.80 -33.61
CA LEU A 501 -0.95 13.78 -32.82
C LEU A 501 0.28 14.16 -33.65
N VAL A 502 0.47 13.56 -34.84
CA VAL A 502 1.63 13.86 -35.70
C VAL A 502 1.65 15.34 -36.12
N ASP A 503 0.50 15.91 -36.49
CA ASP A 503 0.37 17.32 -36.87
C ASP A 503 0.73 18.25 -35.70
N LEU A 504 0.26 17.92 -34.50
CA LEU A 504 0.56 18.67 -33.30
C LEU A 504 2.05 18.62 -32.94
N LEU A 505 2.64 17.43 -32.99
CA LEU A 505 4.07 17.23 -32.76
C LEU A 505 4.92 17.96 -33.81
N HIS A 506 4.53 17.91 -35.08
CA HIS A 506 5.21 18.61 -36.16
C HIS A 506 5.20 20.14 -35.94
N ARG A 507 4.03 20.70 -35.60
CA ARG A 507 3.88 22.13 -35.29
C ARG A 507 4.77 22.55 -34.12
N LEU A 508 4.65 21.90 -32.96
CA LEU A 508 5.42 22.31 -31.76
C LEU A 508 6.93 22.03 -31.87
N SER A 509 7.31 21.06 -32.70
CA SER A 509 8.72 20.77 -32.96
C SER A 509 9.35 21.78 -33.94
N GLY A 510 8.59 22.30 -34.90
CA GLY A 510 9.09 23.18 -35.96
C GLY A 510 8.82 24.68 -35.78
N ASP A 511 7.86 25.07 -34.95
CA ASP A 511 7.42 26.46 -34.77
C ASP A 511 7.70 26.96 -33.34
N ASP A 512 8.79 27.72 -33.18
CA ASP A 512 9.17 28.35 -31.91
C ASP A 512 8.14 29.36 -31.40
N ALA A 513 7.38 30.02 -32.30
CA ALA A 513 6.36 30.99 -31.91
C ALA A 513 5.14 30.28 -31.31
N ALA A 514 4.71 29.16 -31.90
CA ALA A 514 3.66 28.32 -31.33
C ALA A 514 4.03 27.80 -29.94
N LEU A 515 5.29 27.36 -29.77
CA LEU A 515 5.80 26.88 -28.48
C LEU A 515 5.83 28.00 -27.44
N ALA A 516 6.35 29.18 -27.81
CA ALA A 516 6.41 30.34 -26.94
C ALA A 516 5.01 30.83 -26.53
N ALA A 517 4.05 30.82 -27.45
CA ALA A 517 2.66 31.17 -27.15
C ALA A 517 2.04 30.20 -26.13
N SER A 518 2.26 28.89 -26.28
CA SER A 518 1.80 27.89 -25.32
C SER A 518 2.44 28.09 -23.93
N ALA A 519 3.75 28.33 -23.88
CA ALA A 519 4.47 28.61 -22.64
C ALA A 519 3.99 29.91 -21.97
N ALA A 520 3.69 30.95 -22.75
CA ALA A 520 3.16 32.22 -22.24
C ALA A 520 1.77 32.06 -21.62
N ARG A 521 0.89 31.21 -22.19
CA ARG A 521 -0.41 30.88 -21.58
C ARG A 521 -0.25 30.22 -20.22
N ILE A 522 0.71 29.29 -20.10
CA ILE A 522 1.01 28.61 -18.83
C ILE A 522 1.57 29.60 -17.80
N ALA A 523 2.52 30.45 -18.21
CA ALA A 523 3.13 31.45 -17.32
C ALA A 523 2.14 32.52 -16.84
N ALA A 524 1.11 32.83 -17.63
CA ALA A 524 0.06 33.78 -17.27
C ALA A 524 -1.06 33.18 -16.41
N ALA A 525 -1.13 31.85 -16.27
CA ALA A 525 -2.15 31.18 -15.47
C ALA A 525 -1.90 31.36 -13.95
N PRO A 526 -2.95 31.28 -13.11
CA PRO A 526 -2.77 31.31 -11.65
C PRO A 526 -1.81 30.20 -11.20
N PRO A 527 -0.94 30.46 -10.21
CA PRO A 527 0.00 29.45 -9.72
C PRO A 527 -0.73 28.20 -9.23
N LEU A 528 -0.05 27.07 -9.30
CA LEU A 528 -0.52 25.83 -8.69
C LEU A 528 -0.56 25.98 -7.16
N ARG A 529 -1.44 25.22 -6.51
CA ARG A 529 -1.56 25.19 -5.05
C ARG A 529 -0.33 24.56 -4.41
N SER A 530 -0.18 24.73 -3.10
CA SER A 530 0.71 23.90 -2.29
C SER A 530 0.04 22.57 -1.95
N TRP A 531 0.86 21.55 -1.63
CA TRP A 531 0.32 20.30 -1.09
C TRP A 531 -0.31 20.47 0.29
N THR A 532 0.05 21.51 1.05
CA THR A 532 -0.61 21.87 2.32
C THR A 532 -2.05 22.33 2.08
N GLU A 533 -2.30 23.14 1.05
CA GLU A 533 -3.66 23.54 0.66
C GLU A 533 -4.46 22.32 0.17
N VAL A 534 -3.88 21.47 -0.68
CA VAL A 534 -4.56 20.24 -1.15
C VAL A 534 -4.87 19.30 0.00
N ALA A 535 -3.94 19.08 0.94
CA ALA A 535 -4.18 18.25 2.11
C ALA A 535 -5.30 18.82 3.00
N ALA A 536 -5.31 20.13 3.24
CA ALA A 536 -6.36 20.80 4.00
C ALA A 536 -7.73 20.63 3.34
N ASP A 537 -7.81 20.78 2.01
CA ASP A 537 -9.05 20.59 1.25
C ASP A 537 -9.52 19.13 1.29
N ILE A 538 -8.60 18.16 1.19
CA ILE A 538 -8.90 16.73 1.32
C ILE A 538 -9.45 16.40 2.70
N LEU A 539 -8.82 16.88 3.78
CA LEU A 539 -9.32 16.65 5.15
C LEU A 539 -10.66 17.36 5.38
N GLY A 540 -10.81 18.59 4.89
CA GLY A 540 -12.06 19.33 4.98
C GLY A 540 -13.21 18.65 4.21
N ALA A 541 -12.93 18.14 3.02
CA ALA A 541 -13.88 17.36 2.22
C ALA A 541 -14.25 16.05 2.91
N ALA A 542 -13.26 15.33 3.45
CA ALA A 542 -13.49 14.12 4.23
C ALA A 542 -14.40 14.40 5.44
N GLN A 543 -14.20 15.53 6.13
CA GLN A 543 -15.04 15.92 7.25
C GLN A 543 -16.47 16.33 6.84
N ARG A 544 -16.63 17.01 5.69
CA ARG A 544 -17.97 17.29 5.13
C ARG A 544 -18.70 16.01 4.77
N LEU A 545 -18.05 15.08 4.05
CA LEU A 545 -18.63 13.79 3.68
C LEU A 545 -18.96 12.96 4.93
N ALA A 546 -18.05 12.90 5.90
CA ALA A 546 -18.27 12.18 7.15
C ALA A 546 -19.32 12.82 8.06
N SER A 547 -19.65 14.10 7.91
CA SER A 547 -20.67 14.78 8.74
C SER A 547 -22.06 14.81 8.11
N GLN A 548 -22.19 14.46 6.83
CA GLN A 548 -23.49 14.20 6.23
C GLN A 548 -24.16 13.07 7.03
N ASP A 549 -25.43 13.24 7.39
CA ASP A 549 -26.23 12.14 7.92
C ASP A 549 -26.03 10.98 6.96
N ALA A 550 -25.39 9.92 7.44
CA ALA A 550 -25.21 8.73 6.61
C ALA A 550 -26.62 8.37 6.23
N SER A 551 -26.96 8.53 4.95
CA SER A 551 -28.28 8.18 4.45
C SER A 551 -28.56 6.78 4.97
N GLU A 552 -29.43 6.67 5.97
CA GLU A 552 -29.89 5.40 6.50
C GLU A 552 -30.61 4.60 5.41
N ALA A 553 -30.80 5.16 4.21
CA ALA A 553 -30.96 4.41 2.98
C ALA A 553 -29.65 3.69 2.60
N LYS A 554 -29.17 2.79 3.47
CA LYS A 554 -28.51 1.60 2.96
C LYS A 554 -29.57 0.85 2.17
N VAL A 555 -29.30 0.65 0.89
CA VAL A 555 -30.20 -0.09 0.00
C VAL A 555 -30.52 -1.43 0.67
N ASP A 556 -31.79 -1.70 0.95
CA ASP A 556 -32.28 -3.05 1.19
C ASP A 556 -32.15 -3.81 -0.14
N ILE A 557 -30.94 -4.28 -0.45
CA ILE A 557 -30.74 -5.14 -1.61
C ILE A 557 -31.35 -6.49 -1.25
N LEU A 558 -32.62 -6.66 -1.60
CA LEU A 558 -33.38 -7.88 -1.36
C LEU A 558 -33.19 -8.84 -2.54
N LEU A 559 -32.85 -10.09 -2.25
CA LEU A 559 -32.77 -11.14 -3.25
C LEU A 559 -34.19 -11.52 -3.71
N ALA A 560 -34.44 -11.36 -5.01
CA ALA A 560 -35.67 -11.75 -5.70
C ALA A 560 -35.52 -13.16 -6.32
N PRO A 561 -36.62 -13.82 -6.77
CA PRO A 561 -36.53 -15.12 -7.43
C PRO A 561 -35.59 -15.06 -8.66
N GLY A 562 -34.68 -16.03 -8.76
CA GLY A 562 -33.64 -16.11 -9.80
C GLY A 562 -32.37 -15.32 -9.49
N SER A 563 -32.31 -14.59 -8.36
CA SER A 563 -31.10 -13.85 -7.97
C SER A 563 -29.95 -14.82 -7.68
N ARG A 564 -28.80 -14.58 -8.30
CA ARG A 564 -27.57 -15.35 -8.07
C ARG A 564 -26.53 -14.48 -7.37
N LEU A 565 -26.30 -14.77 -6.11
CA LEU A 565 -25.23 -14.20 -5.33
C LEU A 565 -23.91 -14.91 -5.65
N THR A 566 -22.94 -14.20 -6.21
CA THR A 566 -21.64 -14.80 -6.55
C THR A 566 -20.58 -14.40 -5.51
N PHE A 567 -19.98 -15.39 -4.86
CA PHE A 567 -18.84 -15.21 -3.96
C PHE A 567 -17.51 -15.25 -4.72
N GLY A 568 -17.44 -15.96 -5.84
CA GLY A 568 -16.32 -15.94 -6.80
C GLY A 568 -16.39 -14.83 -7.85
N GLU A 569 -15.46 -14.84 -8.79
CA GLU A 569 -15.42 -13.98 -9.96
C GLU A 569 -16.10 -14.70 -11.13
N ASP A 570 -17.11 -14.08 -11.74
CA ASP A 570 -17.44 -14.37 -13.14
C ASP A 570 -16.69 -13.33 -13.97
N PRO A 571 -15.62 -13.70 -14.71
CA PRO A 571 -14.81 -12.74 -15.46
C PRO A 571 -15.58 -12.08 -16.61
N ASN A 572 -16.78 -12.56 -16.94
CA ASN A 572 -17.58 -12.06 -18.06
C ASN A 572 -18.74 -11.16 -17.65
N VAL A 573 -19.10 -11.10 -16.35
CA VAL A 573 -20.24 -10.31 -15.86
C VAL A 573 -19.91 -9.70 -14.50
N ILE A 574 -19.77 -8.37 -14.45
CA ILE A 574 -19.68 -7.63 -13.19
C ILE A 574 -21.10 -7.28 -12.73
N ASP A 575 -21.65 -8.10 -11.83
CA ASP A 575 -22.88 -7.78 -11.10
C ASP A 575 -22.52 -7.12 -9.76
N PHE A 576 -22.51 -5.80 -9.76
CA PHE A 576 -22.13 -5.02 -8.58
C PHE A 576 -23.04 -5.24 -7.37
N ALA A 577 -24.35 -5.41 -7.57
CA ALA A 577 -25.29 -5.66 -6.49
C ALA A 577 -25.01 -7.01 -5.82
N SER A 578 -24.75 -8.05 -6.62
CA SER A 578 -24.37 -9.36 -6.09
C SER A 578 -23.00 -9.35 -5.41
N LEU A 579 -22.00 -8.66 -5.96
CA LEU A 579 -20.67 -8.54 -5.33
C LEU A 579 -20.72 -7.78 -4.00
N ALA A 580 -21.51 -6.70 -3.96
CA ALA A 580 -21.77 -5.91 -2.76
C ALA A 580 -22.43 -6.80 -1.68
N LEU A 581 -23.54 -7.46 -2.02
CA LEU A 581 -24.24 -8.35 -1.11
C LEU A 581 -23.37 -9.50 -0.60
N ALA A 582 -22.56 -10.13 -1.45
CA ALA A 582 -21.72 -11.27 -1.07
C ALA A 582 -20.73 -10.89 0.04
N SER A 583 -20.34 -9.62 0.08
CA SER A 583 -19.49 -9.06 1.12
C SER A 583 -20.23 -8.81 2.45
N LEU A 584 -21.54 -8.58 2.42
CA LEU A 584 -22.36 -8.26 3.61
C LEU A 584 -22.98 -9.49 4.28
N VAL A 585 -23.36 -10.50 3.49
CA VAL A 585 -24.18 -11.62 4.00
C VAL A 585 -23.40 -12.61 4.86
N ARG A 586 -22.06 -12.57 4.86
CA ARG A 586 -21.23 -13.53 5.61
C ARG A 586 -21.03 -13.08 7.05
N ASP A 587 -21.17 -14.00 7.99
CA ASP A 587 -20.68 -13.73 9.35
C ASP A 587 -19.14 -13.55 9.35
N ARG A 588 -18.57 -12.89 10.36
CA ARG A 588 -17.12 -12.60 10.38
C ARG A 588 -16.23 -13.76 10.83
N LYS A 589 -16.74 -14.70 11.63
CA LYS A 589 -15.91 -15.68 12.36
C LYS A 589 -15.76 -16.99 11.62
N GLY A 590 -16.75 -17.37 10.84
CA GLY A 590 -16.80 -18.66 10.14
C GLY A 590 -16.17 -18.66 8.74
N TRP A 591 -15.50 -17.60 8.32
CA TRP A 591 -15.06 -17.45 6.92
C TRP A 591 -13.58 -17.12 6.81
N MET A 592 -12.98 -17.58 5.72
CA MET A 592 -11.66 -17.14 5.27
C MET A 592 -11.79 -15.94 4.34
N VAL A 593 -10.64 -15.45 3.87
CA VAL A 593 -10.57 -14.38 2.87
C VAL A 593 -11.20 -14.87 1.56
N ALA A 594 -11.95 -14.00 0.90
CA ALA A 594 -12.50 -14.33 -0.42
C ALA A 594 -11.39 -14.40 -1.47
N GLU A 595 -11.50 -15.37 -2.36
CA GLU A 595 -10.58 -15.66 -3.46
C GLU A 595 -11.27 -15.42 -4.82
N GLY A 596 -10.51 -15.53 -5.91
CA GLY A 596 -11.05 -15.31 -7.26
C GLY A 596 -12.15 -16.30 -7.67
N TRP A 597 -12.24 -17.48 -7.06
CA TRP A 597 -13.27 -18.49 -7.39
C TRP A 597 -14.43 -18.52 -6.38
N GLY A 598 -14.27 -17.97 -5.17
CA GLY A 598 -15.23 -18.16 -4.08
C GLY A 598 -14.67 -17.79 -2.72
N VAL A 599 -15.23 -18.36 -1.65
CA VAL A 599 -14.70 -18.20 -0.29
C VAL A 599 -14.80 -19.51 0.49
N TRP A 600 -13.74 -19.86 1.21
CA TRP A 600 -13.76 -20.97 2.16
C TRP A 600 -14.51 -20.60 3.44
N ALA A 601 -15.48 -21.43 3.84
CA ALA A 601 -15.88 -21.51 5.23
C ALA A 601 -14.72 -22.08 6.06
N ARG A 602 -14.58 -21.66 7.32
CA ARG A 602 -13.69 -22.32 8.28
C ARG A 602 -14.33 -23.64 8.73
N LEU A 603 -13.50 -24.62 9.06
CA LEU A 603 -13.94 -25.86 9.71
C LEU A 603 -14.78 -25.55 10.96
N GLY A 604 -15.78 -26.38 11.22
CA GLY A 604 -16.80 -26.09 12.21
C GLY A 604 -17.94 -25.30 11.57
N TYR A 605 -18.21 -24.08 12.01
CA TYR A 605 -19.46 -23.37 11.74
C TYR A 605 -19.27 -22.07 10.95
N ALA A 606 -20.08 -21.88 9.91
CA ALA A 606 -20.19 -20.64 9.15
C ALA A 606 -21.64 -20.30 8.85
N ARG A 607 -21.99 -19.01 8.85
CA ARG A 607 -23.34 -18.52 8.53
C ARG A 607 -23.35 -17.49 7.41
N ILE A 608 -24.35 -17.62 6.54
CA ILE A 608 -24.77 -16.63 5.54
C ILE A 608 -26.16 -16.11 5.93
N THR A 609 -26.33 -14.79 6.05
CA THR A 609 -27.61 -14.14 6.31
C THR A 609 -28.09 -13.46 5.03
N LEU A 610 -29.11 -14.02 4.40
CA LEU A 610 -29.64 -13.57 3.12
C LEU A 610 -30.82 -12.60 3.33
N PRO A 611 -30.73 -11.35 2.84
CA PRO A 611 -31.88 -10.45 2.75
C PRO A 611 -32.77 -10.92 1.59
N ILE A 612 -33.95 -11.46 1.91
CA ILE A 612 -34.88 -12.06 0.93
C ILE A 612 -36.07 -11.13 0.72
N ALA A 613 -36.50 -10.94 -0.52
CA ALA A 613 -37.68 -10.15 -0.83
C ALA A 613 -38.94 -10.76 -0.17
N PRO A 614 -39.88 -9.95 0.37
CA PRO A 614 -41.12 -10.46 0.97
C PRO A 614 -41.97 -11.35 0.04
N THR A 615 -41.77 -11.22 -1.28
CA THR A 615 -42.45 -12.05 -2.28
C THR A 615 -41.96 -13.51 -2.32
N LEU A 616 -40.82 -13.83 -1.70
CA LEU A 616 -40.25 -15.17 -1.62
C LEU A 616 -40.61 -15.84 -0.28
N THR A 617 -41.83 -16.36 -0.19
CA THR A 617 -42.36 -16.96 1.03
C THR A 617 -41.86 -18.38 1.27
N ALA A 618 -41.47 -19.14 0.25
CA ALA A 618 -40.93 -20.50 0.36
C ALA A 618 -39.77 -20.75 -0.62
N PRO A 619 -38.63 -20.04 -0.51
CA PRO A 619 -37.56 -20.16 -1.50
C PRO A 619 -36.82 -21.49 -1.41
N GLN A 620 -36.32 -21.96 -2.54
CA GLN A 620 -35.30 -23.00 -2.61
C GLN A 620 -33.94 -22.36 -2.87
N LEU A 621 -32.94 -22.70 -2.06
CA LEU A 621 -31.57 -22.22 -2.19
C LEU A 621 -30.72 -23.26 -2.91
N HIS A 622 -30.00 -22.84 -3.94
CA HIS A 622 -29.04 -23.66 -4.67
C HIS A 622 -27.64 -23.13 -4.41
N LEU A 623 -26.79 -23.95 -3.82
CA LEU A 623 -25.41 -23.59 -3.48
C LEU A 623 -24.47 -24.26 -4.48
N GLU A 624 -23.59 -23.46 -5.06
CA GLU A 624 -22.38 -23.92 -5.73
C GLU A 624 -21.24 -23.90 -4.72
N LEU A 625 -20.59 -25.05 -4.59
CA LEU A 625 -19.64 -25.31 -3.54
C LEU A 625 -18.35 -25.86 -4.13
N GLU A 626 -17.27 -25.74 -3.36
CA GLU A 626 -15.97 -26.32 -3.66
C GLU A 626 -15.52 -27.14 -2.45
N ALA A 627 -15.16 -28.40 -2.66
CA ALA A 627 -14.67 -29.27 -1.59
C ALA A 627 -13.14 -29.30 -1.57
N PRO A 628 -12.47 -28.90 -0.47
CA PRO A 628 -11.01 -28.90 -0.42
C PRO A 628 -10.38 -30.30 -0.34
N SER A 629 -11.15 -31.33 0.01
CA SER A 629 -10.71 -32.72 0.11
C SER A 629 -11.88 -33.69 -0.09
N LYS A 630 -11.56 -34.96 -0.31
CA LYS A 630 -12.55 -36.05 -0.20
C LYS A 630 -12.83 -36.38 1.26
N ASP A 631 -13.79 -37.27 1.49
CA ASP A 631 -14.13 -37.86 2.80
C ASP A 631 -14.51 -36.82 3.88
N MET A 632 -15.18 -35.73 3.47
CA MET A 632 -15.77 -34.74 4.39
C MET A 632 -17.29 -34.86 4.45
N VAL A 633 -17.87 -34.31 5.50
CA VAL A 633 -19.33 -34.16 5.63
C VAL A 633 -19.67 -32.69 5.73
N LEU A 634 -20.51 -32.23 4.80
CA LEU A 634 -21.14 -30.93 4.88
C LEU A 634 -22.54 -31.09 5.47
N THR A 635 -22.82 -30.40 6.58
CA THR A 635 -24.17 -30.33 7.13
C THR A 635 -24.71 -28.91 6.93
N ILE A 636 -25.85 -28.79 6.26
CA ILE A 636 -26.50 -27.51 5.94
C ILE A 636 -27.85 -27.43 6.65
N ARG A 637 -28.19 -26.26 7.18
CA ARG A 637 -29.56 -25.92 7.61
C ARG A 637 -29.91 -24.52 7.18
N VAL A 638 -31.16 -24.30 6.80
CA VAL A 638 -31.68 -22.97 6.51
C VAL A 638 -32.72 -22.62 7.57
N ASP A 639 -32.47 -21.55 8.30
CA ASP A 639 -33.39 -20.99 9.27
C ASP A 639 -34.01 -19.70 8.71
N ARG A 640 -35.21 -19.38 9.17
CA ARG A 640 -35.89 -18.11 8.98
C ARG A 640 -36.27 -17.56 10.35
N ASP A 641 -36.41 -16.24 10.50
CA ASP A 641 -36.80 -15.65 11.77
C ASP A 641 -38.02 -16.38 12.38
N GLY A 642 -37.83 -16.99 13.55
CA GLY A 642 -38.85 -17.76 14.27
C GLY A 642 -39.12 -19.19 13.77
N ALA A 643 -38.48 -19.67 12.70
CA ALA A 643 -38.66 -21.02 12.15
C ALA A 643 -37.34 -21.67 11.72
N SER A 644 -37.03 -22.85 12.28
CA SER A 644 -35.83 -23.61 11.90
C SER A 644 -36.12 -24.70 10.87
N GLY A 645 -35.27 -24.80 9.86
CA GLY A 645 -35.32 -25.89 8.88
C GLY A 645 -34.74 -27.19 9.41
N ALA A 646 -34.85 -28.25 8.62
CA ALA A 646 -34.19 -29.53 8.92
C ALA A 646 -32.69 -29.47 8.55
N TRP A 647 -31.86 -30.17 9.32
CA TRP A 647 -30.47 -30.41 8.94
C TRP A 647 -30.39 -31.41 7.79
N CYS A 648 -29.57 -31.10 6.80
CA CYS A 648 -29.24 -31.97 5.67
C CYS A 648 -27.74 -32.26 5.68
N SER A 649 -27.35 -33.52 5.80
CA SER A 649 -25.95 -33.95 5.73
C SER A 649 -25.65 -34.49 4.34
N ILE A 650 -24.59 -33.96 3.72
CA ILE A 650 -24.15 -34.25 2.37
C ILE A 650 -22.73 -34.83 2.48
N PRO A 651 -22.55 -36.15 2.28
CA PRO A 651 -21.22 -36.74 2.22
C PRO A 651 -20.52 -36.33 0.93
N ILE A 652 -19.28 -35.86 1.05
CA ILE A 652 -18.45 -35.43 -0.07
C ILE A 652 -17.39 -36.51 -0.31
N THR A 653 -17.55 -37.25 -1.40
CA THR A 653 -16.70 -38.40 -1.74
C THR A 653 -15.50 -38.04 -2.61
N GLU A 654 -15.51 -36.86 -3.23
CA GLU A 654 -14.44 -36.35 -4.09
C GLU A 654 -14.16 -34.87 -3.78
N ALA A 655 -12.91 -34.46 -3.95
CA ALA A 655 -12.54 -33.05 -3.88
C ALA A 655 -12.93 -32.33 -5.18
N GLY A 656 -13.19 -31.02 -5.10
CA GLY A 656 -13.56 -30.19 -6.25
C GLY A 656 -15.00 -29.67 -6.21
N PRO A 657 -15.56 -29.25 -7.36
CA PRO A 657 -16.87 -28.63 -7.43
C PRO A 657 -18.00 -29.56 -6.99
N CYS A 658 -18.91 -29.06 -6.15
CA CYS A 658 -20.12 -29.79 -5.73
C CYS A 658 -21.33 -28.86 -5.60
N PHE A 659 -22.53 -29.46 -5.50
CA PHE A 659 -23.79 -28.73 -5.52
C PHE A 659 -24.72 -29.21 -4.41
N ALA A 660 -25.42 -28.27 -3.79
CA ALA A 660 -26.44 -28.56 -2.79
C ALA A 660 -27.71 -27.75 -3.06
N ALA A 661 -28.88 -28.37 -2.86
CA ALA A 661 -30.16 -27.69 -2.90
C ALA A 661 -30.86 -27.87 -1.56
N VAL A 662 -31.29 -26.77 -0.94
CA VAL A 662 -31.90 -26.78 0.39
C VAL A 662 -33.15 -25.90 0.37
N ALA A 663 -34.27 -26.44 0.86
CA ALA A 663 -35.52 -25.69 1.00
C ALA A 663 -35.46 -24.80 2.26
N ALA A 664 -35.97 -23.58 2.15
CA ALA A 664 -36.13 -22.70 3.30
C ALA A 664 -37.51 -22.88 3.97
N PRO A 665 -37.63 -22.66 5.30
CA PRO A 665 -38.92 -22.63 5.98
C PRO A 665 -39.85 -21.56 5.39
N VAL A 666 -41.16 -21.84 5.34
CA VAL A 666 -42.16 -20.89 4.83
C VAL A 666 -42.30 -19.70 5.79
N GLY A 667 -42.34 -18.47 5.27
CA GLY A 667 -42.56 -17.26 6.06
C GLY A 667 -41.97 -15.99 5.44
N ASP A 668 -41.90 -14.93 6.25
CA ASP A 668 -41.33 -13.63 5.89
C ASP A 668 -39.99 -13.40 6.60
N GLY A 669 -39.20 -12.46 6.08
CA GLY A 669 -37.94 -12.04 6.69
C GLY A 669 -36.69 -12.76 6.15
N PRO A 670 -35.51 -12.40 6.68
CA PRO A 670 -34.22 -12.88 6.20
C PRO A 670 -34.04 -14.38 6.46
N LEU A 671 -33.16 -15.00 5.66
CA LEU A 671 -32.76 -16.40 5.86
C LEU A 671 -31.36 -16.49 6.44
N SER A 672 -31.16 -17.43 7.35
CA SER A 672 -29.85 -17.81 7.85
C SER A 672 -29.47 -19.20 7.32
N VAL A 673 -28.51 -19.25 6.39
CA VAL A 673 -27.92 -20.50 5.91
C VAL A 673 -26.75 -20.84 6.82
N LEU A 674 -26.85 -21.96 7.51
CA LEU A 674 -25.85 -22.50 8.41
C LEU A 674 -25.10 -23.62 7.70
N LEU A 675 -23.78 -23.50 7.65
CA LEU A 675 -22.87 -24.47 7.05
C LEU A 675 -21.99 -25.03 8.17
N VAL A 676 -21.98 -26.36 8.30
CA VAL A 676 -21.08 -27.06 9.21
C VAL A 676 -20.22 -28.03 8.42
N SER A 677 -18.92 -27.81 8.41
CA SER A 677 -17.95 -28.67 7.71
C SER A 677 -17.11 -29.45 8.71
N ASP A 678 -17.05 -30.77 8.53
CA ASP A 678 -16.24 -31.69 9.32
C ASP A 678 -15.42 -32.60 8.39
N ARG A 679 -14.14 -32.82 8.72
CA ARG A 679 -13.23 -33.69 7.95
C ARG A 679 -12.10 -34.26 8.83
N PRO A 680 -11.60 -35.47 8.52
CA PRO A 680 -10.63 -36.17 9.36
C PRO A 680 -9.19 -35.58 9.34
N ASP A 681 -8.79 -34.85 8.29
CA ASP A 681 -7.39 -34.42 8.07
C ASP A 681 -7.09 -32.97 8.57
N ALA A 682 -7.71 -32.54 9.67
CA ALA A 682 -7.78 -31.12 10.06
C ALA A 682 -6.52 -30.50 10.70
N ASP A 683 -5.42 -31.25 10.87
CA ASP A 683 -4.37 -30.90 11.83
C ASP A 683 -3.63 -29.57 11.56
N GLN A 684 -3.73 -28.97 10.36
CA GLN A 684 -3.18 -27.62 10.06
C GLN A 684 -3.96 -26.79 9.01
N ASP A 685 -5.01 -27.32 8.40
CA ASP A 685 -5.75 -26.66 7.34
C ASP A 685 -7.20 -26.43 7.76
N GLU A 686 -7.50 -25.19 8.13
CA GLU A 686 -8.79 -24.73 8.64
C GLU A 686 -9.87 -24.61 7.55
N ARG A 687 -9.58 -24.93 6.28
CA ARG A 687 -10.57 -24.87 5.19
C ARG A 687 -11.66 -25.93 5.39
N GLY A 688 -12.89 -25.45 5.54
CA GLY A 688 -14.13 -26.22 5.38
C GLY A 688 -14.63 -26.15 3.94
N ILE A 689 -15.95 -26.21 3.74
CA ILE A 689 -16.54 -26.12 2.40
C ILE A 689 -16.31 -24.73 1.80
N GLY A 690 -15.94 -24.68 0.53
CA GLY A 690 -15.92 -23.48 -0.28
C GLY A 690 -17.32 -23.12 -0.78
N VAL A 691 -17.66 -21.84 -0.81
CA VAL A 691 -18.89 -21.34 -1.43
C VAL A 691 -18.52 -20.47 -2.62
N VAL A 692 -18.96 -20.89 -3.81
CA VAL A 692 -18.73 -20.23 -5.09
C VAL A 692 -19.84 -19.21 -5.35
N ALA A 693 -21.09 -19.65 -5.20
CA ALA A 693 -22.27 -18.85 -5.43
C ALA A 693 -23.50 -19.48 -4.77
N LEU A 694 -24.53 -18.67 -4.58
CA LEU A 694 -25.83 -19.06 -4.05
C LEU A 694 -26.92 -18.46 -4.91
N THR A 695 -27.83 -19.29 -5.42
CA THR A 695 -28.97 -18.86 -6.22
C THR A 695 -30.26 -19.10 -5.46
N VAL A 696 -31.16 -18.12 -5.47
CA VAL A 696 -32.47 -18.19 -4.81
C VAL A 696 -33.54 -18.44 -5.86
N PHE A 697 -34.31 -19.52 -5.73
CA PHE A 697 -35.45 -19.81 -6.61
C PHE A 697 -36.76 -19.76 -5.83
N ALA A 698 -37.86 -19.43 -6.52
CA ALA A 698 -39.20 -19.72 -6.03
C ALA A 698 -39.47 -21.25 -6.09
N ASP A 699 -40.27 -21.77 -5.17
CA ASP A 699 -40.55 -23.22 -5.05
C ASP A 699 -41.14 -23.82 -6.34
N ASP A 700 -41.96 -23.04 -7.03
CA ASP A 700 -42.75 -23.40 -8.21
C ASP A 700 -42.05 -23.15 -9.56
N ALA A 701 -40.72 -22.96 -9.57
CA ALA A 701 -39.95 -22.65 -10.77
C ALA A 701 -39.00 -23.79 -11.26
N PRO A 702 -39.49 -25.00 -11.57
CA PRO A 702 -38.65 -26.13 -12.01
C PRO A 702 -37.91 -25.88 -13.33
N LEU A 703 -38.54 -25.23 -14.32
CA LEU A 703 -37.89 -24.90 -15.60
C LEU A 703 -36.73 -23.90 -15.41
N ALA A 704 -36.93 -22.84 -14.62
CA ALA A 704 -35.88 -21.87 -14.33
C ALA A 704 -34.68 -22.52 -13.61
N ARG A 705 -34.95 -23.48 -12.71
CA ARG A 705 -33.91 -24.29 -12.06
C ARG A 705 -33.12 -25.12 -13.07
N ILE A 706 -33.81 -25.84 -13.96
CA ILE A 706 -33.18 -26.67 -15.00
C ILE A 706 -32.35 -25.81 -15.97
N GLU A 707 -32.90 -24.71 -16.48
CA GLU A 707 -32.17 -23.82 -17.39
C GLU A 707 -30.92 -23.20 -16.76
N ALA A 708 -30.97 -22.88 -15.46
CA ALA A 708 -29.81 -22.37 -14.72
C ALA A 708 -28.73 -23.46 -14.58
N MET A 709 -29.13 -24.72 -14.38
CA MET A 709 -28.22 -25.87 -14.32
C MET A 709 -27.65 -26.23 -15.70
N GLU A 710 -28.45 -26.22 -16.77
CA GLU A 710 -28.05 -26.57 -18.14
C GLU A 710 -27.08 -25.55 -18.74
N ARG A 711 -27.31 -24.24 -18.54
CA ARG A 711 -26.39 -23.17 -18.97
C ARG A 711 -24.96 -23.34 -18.44
N ARG A 712 -24.76 -24.19 -17.43
CA ARG A 712 -23.46 -24.46 -16.80
C ARG A 712 -22.77 -25.69 -17.36
N VAL A 713 -23.50 -26.79 -17.55
CA VAL A 713 -22.99 -28.02 -18.18
C VAL A 713 -22.48 -27.71 -19.59
N PHE A 714 -23.17 -26.84 -20.34
CA PHE A 714 -22.73 -26.42 -21.68
C PHE A 714 -21.55 -25.43 -21.67
N ARG A 715 -21.36 -24.61 -20.63
CA ARG A 715 -20.18 -23.72 -20.53
C ARG A 715 -18.90 -24.50 -20.18
N SER A 716 -18.98 -25.62 -19.47
CA SER A 716 -17.81 -26.49 -19.24
C SER A 716 -17.47 -27.40 -20.43
N ALA A 717 -18.43 -27.63 -21.35
CA ALA A 717 -18.25 -28.47 -22.53
C ALA A 717 -17.76 -27.70 -23.78
N VAL A 718 -17.80 -26.37 -23.80
CA VAL A 718 -17.43 -25.53 -24.98
C VAL A 718 -16.02 -24.91 -24.88
N LEU A 719 -15.22 -25.34 -23.90
CA LEU A 719 -13.78 -25.06 -23.84
C LEU A 719 -13.00 -26.38 -23.83
N SER A 720 -12.95 -27.03 -25.00
CA SER A 720 -11.99 -28.08 -25.33
C SER A 720 -11.42 -27.82 -26.71
#